data_AF-A0A8H5PEV4-F1
#
_entry.id   AF-A0A8H5PEV4-F1
#
_cell.length_a   1.000
_cell.length_b   1.000
_cell.length_c   1.000
_cell.angle_alpha   90.00
_cell.angle_beta   90.00
_cell.angle_gamma   90.00
#
_symmetry.space_group_name_H-M   'P 1'
#
loop_
_entity.id
_entity.type
_entity.pdbx_description
1 polymer ?
#
loop_
_entity_poly.entity_id
_entity_poly.type
_entity_poly.pdbx_seq_one_letter_code
_entity_poly.pdbx_strand_id
1 'polypeptide(L)'
;MSAVNRTLRTASKQLRFQSPRGLRVAAPLVARSAFGAARSSLPASHGAAFSTSVARRSGAPNMSSADREYDPEIKDIADYVANKTIDSELAFDTARWILLDTLGCGLEGLRFKECSKLLGPIVPGTVVPNGPKVPGTPFQLDPVNAAFNIGAMIRWLDFNDCWLAAEWGHPSDNLGAILAVADWINRTNKAGGNLAGGKTFVVKDVLEAMIKAHEIQGCLALLNSYNKVGLDHVVLVKVASTAVVSKMLGLNEKQIADAVTQAWVDGQSLRTYRHTPNTMSRKSWAAGDACQRAVNLALKVLKGEQGVPTVLSAPVWGFYDVLFKGQKFEFQRPYGSYVMENVLFKVSYPAEFHSQTAVEASEKIHHLLKSQGKSAADIKSITCRTHEACIRIIDKQFKPMDNFADRDHCIQYMCATMLVFGRLEATDYVDGGEAATSPLVESLRQKIKCVEDPQYTKDYHDPKLRTISNALTVELNDGTVLDEVAVEAPLGHRLRREEAKPVILEKYKRHLGPHYPEARVKELVELNLDAKKLESTPVDEYVDLYTVESTPEFAPELENLLERGVIDDSVYDTINTALPGESSLSGPLKTATGNKNVNTAAPKAATPAPAAHAPPTKAFEDLKVKSHSPAPPAYDQTPPPGPPPRNVKPTVANARALYCYAASDGRDLSFEKDDRIAVYEYMNQDWWMGRNERTGQEGIFPRNYVLVDQETKKPVAPIPQPQYGYPAYSQGPPPQQNPYNSHVPPMAVAEGSGQPQGQEGDGKDNKVNEYGKKFGKKLGNAAIFGAGATIGGNIVNSIF
;
A
#
# COMPACT_ATOMS: atom_id res chain seq x y z
N MET A 1 -65.72 -32.22 2.78
CA MET A 1 -67.16 -31.91 2.92
C MET A 1 -67.26 -30.64 3.76
N SER A 2 -67.88 -29.51 3.40
CA SER A 2 -68.81 -29.15 2.34
C SER A 2 -68.75 -27.62 2.12
N ALA A 3 -69.02 -27.21 0.87
CA ALA A 3 -69.49 -25.95 0.27
C ALA A 3 -69.61 -24.66 1.11
N VAL A 4 -69.19 -23.46 0.68
CA VAL A 4 -69.44 -22.69 -0.58
C VAL A 4 -70.88 -22.15 -0.71
N ASN A 5 -70.96 -20.87 -1.15
CA ASN A 5 -72.07 -20.07 -1.75
C ASN A 5 -72.67 -18.98 -0.82
N ARG A 6 -72.95 -17.73 -1.25
CA ARG A 6 -73.19 -17.22 -2.61
C ARG A 6 -73.35 -15.67 -2.66
N THR A 7 -72.79 -15.04 -3.73
CA THR A 7 -73.38 -14.00 -4.63
C THR A 7 -73.66 -12.54 -4.18
N LEU A 8 -73.66 -11.47 -5.01
CA LEU A 8 -73.91 -11.26 -6.46
C LEU A 8 -73.43 -9.85 -6.98
N ARG A 9 -72.84 -9.81 -8.21
CA ARG A 9 -73.05 -8.91 -9.40
C ARG A 9 -72.84 -7.37 -9.36
N THR A 10 -71.87 -6.78 -10.07
CA THR A 10 -71.69 -6.39 -11.52
C THR A 10 -72.13 -4.96 -11.91
N ALA A 11 -71.24 -4.17 -12.53
CA ALA A 11 -71.45 -3.57 -13.87
C ALA A 11 -70.20 -2.81 -14.37
N SER A 12 -69.94 -2.96 -15.68
CA SER A 12 -68.78 -2.53 -16.47
C SER A 12 -69.03 -1.21 -17.20
N LYS A 13 -67.96 -0.52 -17.67
CA LYS A 13 -67.76 -0.13 -19.10
C LYS A 13 -66.46 0.66 -19.34
N GLN A 14 -65.64 0.14 -20.25
CA GLN A 14 -64.63 0.86 -21.03
C GLN A 14 -65.29 1.63 -22.18
N LEU A 15 -64.60 2.66 -22.73
CA LEU A 15 -64.60 2.99 -24.16
C LEU A 15 -63.41 3.91 -24.52
N ARG A 16 -62.64 3.49 -25.54
CA ARG A 16 -61.72 4.29 -26.37
C ARG A 16 -62.51 4.87 -27.56
N PHE A 17 -62.06 5.98 -28.17
CA PHE A 17 -61.61 6.07 -29.59
C PHE A 17 -61.35 7.54 -30.06
N GLN A 18 -60.17 7.70 -30.68
CA GLN A 18 -59.73 8.49 -31.86
C GLN A 18 -60.06 10.00 -32.12
N SER A 19 -59.04 10.63 -32.74
CA SER A 19 -58.89 11.98 -33.31
C SER A 19 -59.53 12.11 -34.72
N PRO A 20 -59.75 13.34 -35.28
CA PRO A 20 -58.78 13.87 -36.27
C PRO A 20 -58.67 15.43 -36.43
N ARG A 21 -57.50 15.84 -36.97
CA ARG A 21 -57.05 17.01 -37.81
C ARG A 21 -57.92 18.28 -38.04
N GLY A 22 -57.26 19.46 -37.97
CA GLY A 22 -57.06 20.34 -39.17
C GLY A 22 -57.37 21.86 -39.13
N LEU A 23 -56.31 22.68 -39.37
CA LEU A 23 -56.23 23.94 -40.17
C LEU A 23 -56.34 25.38 -39.57
N ARG A 24 -55.67 26.30 -40.30
CA ARG A 24 -55.01 27.60 -40.00
C ARG A 24 -55.84 28.89 -40.27
N VAL A 25 -55.19 30.06 -40.02
CA VAL A 25 -55.22 31.40 -40.72
C VAL A 25 -55.77 32.54 -39.83
N ALA A 26 -55.32 33.81 -39.80
CA ALA A 26 -54.11 34.60 -40.10
C ALA A 26 -54.33 36.04 -39.54
N ALA A 27 -53.29 36.88 -39.55
CA ALA A 27 -53.21 38.30 -39.09
C ALA A 27 -54.00 39.33 -39.93
N PRO A 28 -54.05 40.64 -39.55
CA PRO A 28 -53.08 41.70 -40.00
C PRO A 28 -52.73 42.76 -38.90
N LEU A 29 -51.60 43.51 -38.82
CA LEU A 29 -50.82 44.49 -39.65
C LEU A 29 -51.15 45.99 -39.40
N VAL A 30 -50.13 46.87 -39.58
CA VAL A 30 -50.06 48.38 -39.67
C VAL A 30 -49.36 49.06 -38.46
N ALA A 31 -48.38 49.99 -38.51
CA ALA A 31 -47.62 50.69 -39.57
C ALA A 31 -46.28 51.29 -39.03
N ARG A 32 -45.42 51.71 -39.98
CA ARG A 32 -44.08 52.36 -39.88
C ARG A 32 -44.14 53.88 -39.66
N SER A 33 -43.04 54.44 -39.14
CA SER A 33 -42.43 55.68 -39.68
C SER A 33 -40.94 55.79 -39.32
N ALA A 34 -40.14 56.26 -40.28
CA ALA A 34 -38.69 56.42 -40.24
C ALA A 34 -38.29 57.89 -40.06
N PHE A 35 -37.14 58.15 -39.42
CA PHE A 35 -36.29 59.32 -39.69
C PHE A 35 -34.83 58.94 -39.43
N GLY A 36 -33.95 59.29 -40.37
CA GLY A 36 -32.51 59.05 -40.30
C GLY A 36 -31.73 60.28 -39.84
N ALA A 37 -30.50 60.04 -39.40
CA ALA A 37 -29.40 61.00 -39.50
C ALA A 37 -28.07 60.24 -39.42
N ALA A 38 -27.20 60.49 -40.40
CA ALA A 38 -25.79 60.08 -40.38
C ALA A 38 -24.96 61.17 -39.70
N ARG A 39 -23.91 60.80 -38.94
CA ARG A 39 -22.65 61.57 -38.84
C ARG A 39 -21.53 60.84 -38.08
N SER A 40 -20.40 60.75 -38.77
CA SER A 40 -18.99 60.91 -38.34
C SER A 40 -18.40 60.10 -37.18
N SER A 41 -17.37 59.34 -37.54
CA SER A 41 -16.27 58.80 -36.76
C SER A 41 -15.46 59.85 -35.98
N LEU A 42 -15.08 59.53 -34.74
CA LEU A 42 -13.79 59.83 -34.09
C LEU A 42 -13.54 58.78 -32.96
N PRO A 43 -12.30 58.37 -32.67
CA PRO A 43 -12.00 57.26 -31.77
C PRO A 43 -11.84 57.74 -30.33
N ALA A 44 -12.44 57.02 -29.38
CA ALA A 44 -12.21 57.21 -27.95
C ALA A 44 -11.76 55.89 -27.30
N SER A 45 -10.53 55.94 -26.80
CA SER A 45 -9.82 54.94 -26.01
C SER A 45 -10.68 54.37 -24.89
N HIS A 46 -10.89 53.05 -24.91
CA HIS A 46 -11.45 52.32 -23.78
C HIS A 46 -10.33 51.56 -23.07
N GLY A 47 -10.14 51.90 -21.80
CA GLY A 47 -9.21 51.27 -20.89
C GLY A 47 -9.46 49.78 -20.79
N ALA A 48 -8.37 49.02 -20.70
CA ALA A 48 -8.41 47.59 -20.44
C ALA A 48 -9.01 47.36 -19.06
N ALA A 49 -10.28 46.95 -19.00
CA ALA A 49 -10.81 46.24 -17.85
C ALA A 49 -10.07 44.90 -17.78
N PHE A 50 -9.24 44.73 -16.75
CA PHE A 50 -8.65 43.45 -16.40
C PHE A 50 -9.79 42.50 -16.00
N SER A 51 -10.34 41.76 -16.96
CA SER A 51 -11.31 40.71 -16.69
C SER A 51 -10.56 39.43 -16.34
N THR A 52 -10.73 38.92 -15.12
CA THR A 52 -10.26 37.58 -14.71
C THR A 52 -11.17 36.46 -15.22
N SER A 53 -12.19 36.76 -16.02
CA SER A 53 -12.90 35.73 -16.77
C SER A 53 -12.04 35.31 -17.95
N VAL A 54 -11.12 34.36 -17.73
CA VAL A 54 -10.73 33.45 -18.81
C VAL A 54 -12.03 32.91 -19.35
N ALA A 55 -12.36 33.23 -20.60
CA ALA A 55 -13.43 32.56 -21.30
C ALA A 55 -13.09 31.08 -21.23
N ARG A 56 -13.77 30.35 -20.33
CA ARG A 56 -13.77 28.88 -20.33
C ARG A 56 -14.39 28.52 -21.68
N ARG A 57 -13.55 28.39 -22.70
CA ARG A 57 -13.85 27.56 -23.85
C ARG A 57 -13.94 26.15 -23.27
N SER A 58 -15.13 25.77 -22.79
CA SER A 58 -15.48 24.37 -22.66
C SER A 58 -15.46 23.83 -24.08
N GLY A 59 -14.28 23.38 -24.52
CA GLY A 59 -14.11 22.60 -25.74
C GLY A 59 -14.68 21.18 -25.59
N ALA A 60 -15.43 20.90 -24.52
CA ALA A 60 -16.19 19.68 -24.39
C ALA A 60 -17.27 19.68 -25.47
N PRO A 61 -17.23 18.76 -26.44
CA PRO A 61 -18.33 18.60 -27.37
C PRO A 61 -19.63 18.37 -26.58
N ASN A 62 -20.74 18.89 -27.09
CA ASN A 62 -22.06 18.68 -26.51
C ASN A 62 -22.43 17.20 -26.71
N MET A 63 -21.95 16.32 -25.83
CA MET A 63 -22.20 14.89 -25.92
C MET A 63 -23.66 14.62 -25.57
N SER A 64 -24.41 14.06 -26.52
CA SER A 64 -25.81 13.68 -26.34
C SER A 64 -26.01 12.77 -25.12
N SER A 65 -27.15 12.90 -24.46
CA SER A 65 -27.66 12.04 -23.38
C SER A 65 -28.07 10.64 -23.86
N ALA A 66 -27.34 10.05 -24.81
CA ALA A 66 -27.47 8.63 -25.12
C ALA A 66 -26.88 7.83 -23.95
N ASP A 67 -27.41 6.64 -23.69
CA ASP A 67 -26.82 5.71 -22.72
C ASP A 67 -25.35 5.50 -23.08
N ARG A 68 -24.46 6.05 -22.25
CA ARG A 68 -23.02 5.88 -22.44
C ARG A 68 -22.70 4.44 -22.13
N GLU A 69 -22.11 3.74 -23.10
CA GLU A 69 -21.65 2.39 -22.87
C GLU A 69 -20.47 2.36 -21.89
N TYR A 70 -20.38 1.31 -21.08
CA TYR A 70 -19.21 1.07 -20.26
C TYR A 70 -17.97 0.84 -21.13
N ASP A 71 -16.83 1.31 -20.64
CA ASP A 71 -15.53 0.93 -21.20
C ASP A 71 -15.43 -0.60 -21.31
N PRO A 72 -14.90 -1.14 -22.43
CA PRO A 72 -14.90 -2.58 -22.69
C PRO A 72 -14.20 -3.38 -21.60
N GLU A 73 -13.13 -2.86 -21.01
CA GLU A 73 -12.39 -3.49 -19.90
C GLU A 73 -13.27 -3.69 -18.66
N ILE A 74 -14.22 -2.78 -18.42
CA ILE A 74 -15.20 -2.87 -17.33
C ILE A 74 -16.23 -3.96 -17.63
N LYS A 75 -16.71 -4.02 -18.88
CA LYS A 75 -17.66 -5.06 -19.34
C LYS A 75 -17.02 -6.44 -19.23
N ASP A 76 -15.77 -6.59 -19.66
CA ASP A 76 -15.03 -7.85 -19.63
C ASP A 76 -14.82 -8.38 -18.20
N ILE A 77 -14.51 -7.48 -17.25
CA ILE A 77 -14.43 -7.86 -15.82
C ILE A 77 -15.80 -8.28 -15.29
N ALA A 78 -16.85 -7.52 -15.58
CA ALA A 78 -18.18 -7.80 -15.09
C ALA A 78 -18.74 -9.12 -15.64
N ASP A 79 -18.61 -9.37 -16.95
CA ASP A 79 -19.00 -10.61 -17.61
C ASP A 79 -18.21 -11.81 -17.05
N TYR A 80 -16.89 -11.69 -16.92
CA TYR A 80 -16.05 -12.74 -16.36
C TYR A 80 -16.52 -13.15 -14.95
N VAL A 81 -16.72 -12.18 -14.06
CA VAL A 81 -17.15 -12.48 -12.69
C VAL A 81 -18.59 -13.02 -12.66
N ALA A 82 -19.49 -12.45 -13.46
CA ALA A 82 -20.90 -12.80 -13.47
C ALA A 82 -21.17 -14.19 -14.06
N ASN A 83 -20.50 -14.51 -15.17
CA ASN A 83 -20.93 -15.55 -16.10
C ASN A 83 -19.86 -16.64 -16.33
N LYS A 84 -18.56 -16.38 -16.13
CA LYS A 84 -17.53 -17.39 -16.34
C LYS A 84 -17.55 -18.45 -15.25
N THR A 85 -17.68 -19.71 -15.65
CA THR A 85 -17.46 -20.88 -14.78
C THR A 85 -15.97 -21.23 -14.76
N ILE A 86 -15.46 -21.61 -13.59
CA ILE A 86 -14.07 -22.03 -13.40
C ILE A 86 -14.00 -23.56 -13.43
N ASP A 87 -13.47 -24.11 -14.51
CA ASP A 87 -13.39 -25.55 -14.75
C ASP A 87 -11.92 -26.04 -14.75
N SER A 88 -11.15 -25.66 -13.73
CA SER A 88 -9.73 -26.03 -13.59
C SER A 88 -9.45 -26.65 -12.23
N GLU A 89 -9.23 -27.97 -12.21
CA GLU A 89 -8.85 -28.70 -10.99
C GLU A 89 -7.53 -28.18 -10.42
N LEU A 90 -6.57 -27.81 -11.28
CA LEU A 90 -5.29 -27.24 -10.87
C LEU A 90 -5.48 -25.88 -10.20
N ALA A 91 -6.39 -25.04 -10.69
CA ALA A 91 -6.68 -23.76 -10.08
C ALA A 91 -7.31 -23.93 -8.68
N PHE A 92 -8.28 -24.84 -8.52
CA PHE A 92 -8.85 -25.14 -7.21
C PHE A 92 -7.84 -25.78 -6.25
N ASP A 93 -6.98 -26.70 -6.72
CA ASP A 93 -5.90 -27.25 -5.90
C ASP A 93 -4.96 -26.14 -5.42
N THR A 94 -4.47 -25.32 -6.33
CA THR A 94 -3.57 -24.23 -5.98
C THR A 94 -4.24 -23.23 -5.05
N ALA A 95 -5.52 -22.90 -5.27
CA ALA A 95 -6.29 -22.01 -4.40
C ALA A 95 -6.43 -22.56 -2.96
N ARG A 96 -6.60 -23.88 -2.76
CA ARG A 96 -6.62 -24.49 -1.41
C ARG A 96 -5.29 -24.27 -0.69
N TRP A 97 -4.17 -24.47 -1.39
CA TRP A 97 -2.85 -24.22 -0.84
C TRP A 97 -2.60 -22.74 -0.55
N ILE A 98 -3.06 -21.83 -1.42
CA ILE A 98 -2.99 -20.37 -1.18
C ILE A 98 -3.84 -19.98 0.02
N LEU A 99 -5.05 -20.53 0.18
CA LEU A 99 -5.91 -20.24 1.34
C LEU A 99 -5.20 -20.58 2.66
N LEU A 100 -4.62 -21.78 2.74
CA LEU A 100 -3.86 -22.26 3.89
C LEU A 100 -2.63 -21.38 4.14
N ASP A 101 -1.81 -21.12 3.12
CA ASP A 101 -0.60 -20.30 3.23
C ASP A 101 -0.91 -18.87 3.70
N THR A 102 -1.95 -18.26 3.12
CA THR A 102 -2.36 -16.88 3.38
C THR A 102 -2.86 -16.72 4.82
N LEU A 103 -3.69 -17.64 5.30
CA LEU A 103 -4.18 -17.61 6.70
C LEU A 103 -3.04 -17.85 7.70
N GLY A 104 -2.11 -18.76 7.38
CA GLY A 104 -0.89 -18.94 8.18
C GLY A 104 -0.07 -17.64 8.25
N CYS A 105 0.11 -16.93 7.13
CA CYS A 105 0.82 -15.65 7.11
C CYS A 105 0.12 -14.59 7.97
N GLY A 106 -1.22 -14.56 7.95
CA GLY A 106 -2.00 -13.65 8.80
C GLY A 106 -1.74 -13.86 10.29
N LEU A 107 -1.74 -15.12 10.72
CA LEU A 107 -1.50 -15.47 12.13
C LEU A 107 -0.08 -15.13 12.56
N GLU A 108 0.94 -15.47 11.76
CA GLU A 108 2.31 -15.06 12.06
C GLU A 108 2.44 -13.53 12.13
N GLY A 109 1.69 -12.79 11.29
CA GLY A 109 1.61 -11.33 11.37
C GLY A 109 1.12 -10.80 12.72
N LEU A 110 0.23 -11.51 13.41
CA LEU A 110 -0.31 -11.11 14.73
C LEU A 110 0.76 -11.09 15.82
N ARG A 111 1.86 -11.83 15.66
CA ARG A 111 2.98 -11.84 16.60
C ARG A 111 3.77 -10.52 16.59
N PHE A 112 3.52 -9.65 15.61
CA PHE A 112 4.18 -8.36 15.48
C PHE A 112 3.26 -7.25 15.98
N LYS A 113 3.66 -6.58 17.07
CA LYS A 113 2.91 -5.45 17.66
C LYS A 113 2.58 -4.35 16.65
N GLU A 114 3.46 -4.11 15.70
CA GLU A 114 3.25 -3.12 14.63
C GLU A 114 2.06 -3.47 13.73
N CYS A 115 1.76 -4.76 13.55
CA CYS A 115 0.57 -5.26 12.87
C CYS A 115 -0.65 -5.15 13.79
N SER A 116 -0.58 -5.82 14.95
CA SER A 116 -1.75 -6.01 15.82
C SER A 116 -2.30 -4.70 16.38
N LYS A 117 -1.46 -3.67 16.56
CA LYS A 117 -1.92 -2.33 16.99
C LYS A 117 -2.84 -1.61 15.99
N LEU A 118 -2.88 -2.05 14.73
CA LEU A 118 -3.77 -1.47 13.71
C LEU A 118 -5.09 -2.25 13.59
N LEU A 119 -5.21 -3.41 14.22
CA LEU A 119 -6.37 -4.28 14.15
C LEU A 119 -7.43 -3.90 15.20
N GLY A 120 -8.58 -4.54 15.11
CA GLY A 120 -9.72 -4.34 16.00
C GLY A 120 -10.76 -3.34 15.48
N PRO A 121 -11.79 -3.05 16.30
CA PRO A 121 -12.79 -2.06 15.98
C PRO A 121 -12.19 -0.65 16.04
N ILE A 122 -12.70 0.26 15.19
CA ILE A 122 -12.29 1.68 15.21
C ILE A 122 -12.54 2.31 16.59
N VAL A 123 -13.66 1.95 17.21
CA VAL A 123 -14.00 2.35 18.58
C VAL A 123 -14.01 1.08 19.44
N PRO A 124 -13.07 0.92 20.40
CA PRO A 124 -13.08 -0.20 21.35
C PRO A 124 -14.45 -0.37 22.02
N GLY A 125 -14.86 -1.63 22.22
CA GLY A 125 -16.19 -1.98 22.76
C GLY A 125 -17.33 -1.95 21.73
N THR A 126 -17.06 -1.67 20.45
CA THR A 126 -18.09 -1.78 19.40
C THR A 126 -18.60 -3.22 19.28
N VAL A 127 -19.92 -3.40 19.35
CA VAL A 127 -20.60 -4.68 19.12
C VAL A 127 -21.24 -4.66 17.74
N VAL A 128 -20.89 -5.63 16.90
CA VAL A 128 -21.47 -5.79 15.56
C VAL A 128 -22.26 -7.10 15.48
N PRO A 129 -23.60 -7.06 15.55
CA PRO A 129 -24.42 -8.25 15.43
C PRO A 129 -24.16 -9.00 14.13
N ASN A 130 -23.88 -10.29 14.23
CA ASN A 130 -23.58 -11.18 13.09
C ASN A 130 -22.40 -10.69 12.23
N GLY A 131 -21.53 -9.84 12.79
CA GLY A 131 -20.34 -9.38 12.10
C GLY A 131 -19.40 -10.53 11.75
N PRO A 132 -18.62 -10.43 10.67
CA PRO A 132 -17.56 -11.38 10.41
C PRO A 132 -16.50 -11.32 11.51
N LYS A 133 -15.91 -12.49 11.79
CA LYS A 133 -14.84 -12.63 12.77
C LYS A 133 -13.47 -12.58 12.07
N VAL A 134 -12.49 -12.06 12.81
CA VAL A 134 -11.10 -11.93 12.31
C VAL A 134 -10.26 -13.10 12.87
N PRO A 135 -9.70 -13.98 12.01
CA PRO A 135 -8.89 -15.13 12.43
C PRO A 135 -7.76 -14.75 13.41
N GLY A 136 -7.54 -15.57 14.43
CA GLY A 136 -6.53 -15.39 15.47
C GLY A 136 -6.84 -14.29 16.48
N THR A 137 -8.03 -13.69 16.44
CA THR A 137 -8.42 -12.59 17.34
C THR A 137 -9.83 -12.79 17.91
N PRO A 138 -10.20 -12.10 18.99
CA PRO A 138 -11.57 -12.08 19.48
C PRO A 138 -12.48 -11.12 18.71
N PHE A 139 -11.99 -10.44 17.66
CA PHE A 139 -12.71 -9.37 17.02
C PHE A 139 -13.86 -9.87 16.15
N GLN A 140 -15.03 -9.28 16.38
CA GLN A 140 -16.21 -9.37 15.52
C GLN A 140 -16.56 -7.96 15.04
N LEU A 141 -16.41 -7.71 13.74
CA LEU A 141 -16.42 -6.36 13.16
C LEU A 141 -17.51 -6.23 12.09
N ASP A 142 -17.72 -5.04 11.55
CA ASP A 142 -18.47 -4.88 10.31
C ASP A 142 -17.64 -5.42 9.12
N PRO A 143 -18.27 -5.81 7.99
CA PRO A 143 -17.55 -6.43 6.88
C PRO A 143 -16.52 -5.51 6.21
N VAL A 144 -16.66 -4.18 6.33
CA VAL A 144 -15.68 -3.23 5.79
C VAL A 144 -14.42 -3.26 6.66
N ASN A 145 -14.57 -3.13 7.98
CA ASN A 145 -13.42 -3.13 8.88
C ASN A 145 -12.78 -4.54 9.04
N ALA A 146 -13.56 -5.62 8.98
CA ALA A 146 -13.01 -6.98 8.94
C ALA A 146 -12.15 -7.21 7.68
N ALA A 147 -12.56 -6.67 6.53
CA ALA A 147 -11.77 -6.77 5.31
C ALA A 147 -10.42 -6.06 5.43
N PHE A 148 -10.37 -4.90 6.11
CA PHE A 148 -9.11 -4.25 6.47
C PHE A 148 -8.25 -5.16 7.34
N ASN A 149 -8.83 -5.67 8.44
CA ASN A 149 -8.10 -6.43 9.45
C ASN A 149 -7.46 -7.71 8.86
N ILE A 150 -8.27 -8.49 8.14
CA ILE A 150 -7.81 -9.72 7.48
C ILE A 150 -6.78 -9.37 6.39
N GLY A 151 -7.06 -8.39 5.53
CA GLY A 151 -6.13 -7.99 4.47
C GLY A 151 -4.80 -7.43 4.98
N ALA A 152 -4.81 -6.71 6.10
CA ALA A 152 -3.61 -6.16 6.73
C ALA A 152 -2.74 -7.26 7.36
N MET A 153 -3.35 -8.22 8.07
CA MET A 153 -2.56 -9.30 8.70
C MET A 153 -1.92 -10.22 7.68
N ILE A 154 -2.66 -10.65 6.65
CA ILE A 154 -2.17 -11.65 5.69
C ILE A 154 -1.00 -11.12 4.85
N ARG A 155 -0.96 -9.80 4.62
CA ARG A 155 0.07 -9.12 3.85
C ARG A 155 1.24 -8.64 4.71
N TRP A 156 1.09 -8.62 6.05
CA TRP A 156 1.93 -7.80 6.93
C TRP A 156 3.43 -8.04 6.75
N LEU A 157 3.80 -9.32 6.75
CA LEU A 157 5.18 -9.80 6.72
C LEU A 157 5.73 -10.02 5.31
N ASP A 158 4.96 -9.68 4.28
CA ASP A 158 5.36 -9.93 2.89
C ASP A 158 5.70 -11.41 2.66
N PHE A 159 4.98 -12.32 3.33
CA PHE A 159 5.25 -13.76 3.30
C PHE A 159 4.15 -14.55 2.60
N ASN A 160 3.09 -13.88 2.15
CA ASN A 160 2.02 -14.43 1.33
C ASN A 160 2.47 -14.60 -0.14
N ASP A 161 1.53 -15.01 -0.98
CA ASP A 161 1.76 -15.28 -2.40
C ASP A 161 2.31 -14.07 -3.18
N CYS A 162 2.68 -14.31 -4.44
CA CYS A 162 3.15 -13.25 -5.30
C CYS A 162 2.81 -13.51 -6.78
N TRP A 163 2.56 -12.43 -7.50
CA TRP A 163 2.44 -12.40 -8.95
C TRP A 163 3.36 -11.32 -9.52
N LEU A 164 4.28 -11.75 -10.40
CA LEU A 164 5.31 -10.90 -10.99
C LEU A 164 5.07 -10.74 -12.49
N ALA A 165 4.78 -9.52 -12.93
CA ALA A 165 4.59 -9.18 -14.34
C ALA A 165 5.08 -7.75 -14.64
N ALA A 166 4.46 -7.03 -15.59
CA ALA A 166 4.75 -5.60 -15.80
C ALA A 166 4.43 -4.76 -14.55
N GLU A 167 3.40 -5.18 -13.81
CA GLU A 167 3.17 -4.81 -12.42
C GLU A 167 3.43 -6.00 -11.49
N TRP A 168 3.82 -5.72 -10.26
CA TRP A 168 3.93 -6.72 -9.19
C TRP A 168 2.74 -6.64 -8.25
N GLY A 169 2.33 -7.75 -7.67
CA GLY A 169 1.31 -7.76 -6.63
C GLY A 169 1.21 -9.07 -5.87
N HIS A 170 0.30 -9.11 -4.92
CA HIS A 170 0.02 -10.26 -4.08
C HIS A 170 -1.48 -10.54 -4.17
N PRO A 171 -1.94 -11.39 -5.11
CA PRO A 171 -3.37 -11.54 -5.32
C PRO A 171 -4.11 -12.23 -4.16
N SER A 172 -3.40 -12.94 -3.28
CA SER A 172 -3.96 -13.41 -2.00
C SER A 172 -4.48 -12.29 -1.11
N ASP A 173 -4.02 -11.03 -1.28
CA ASP A 173 -4.50 -9.87 -0.53
C ASP A 173 -6.04 -9.74 -0.59
N ASN A 174 -6.64 -10.08 -1.74
CA ASN A 174 -8.10 -10.03 -1.94
C ASN A 174 -8.89 -10.94 -0.99
N LEU A 175 -8.24 -11.93 -0.36
CA LEU A 175 -8.85 -12.79 0.65
C LEU A 175 -9.44 -11.98 1.81
N GLY A 176 -8.87 -10.81 2.13
CA GLY A 176 -9.42 -9.91 3.14
C GLY A 176 -10.88 -9.55 2.87
N ALA A 177 -11.16 -9.06 1.66
CA ALA A 177 -12.52 -8.71 1.25
C ALA A 177 -13.42 -9.94 1.08
N ILE A 178 -12.91 -11.01 0.45
CA ILE A 178 -13.67 -12.23 0.15
C ILE A 178 -14.13 -12.92 1.44
N LEU A 179 -13.21 -13.18 2.37
CA LEU A 179 -13.51 -13.93 3.59
C LEU A 179 -14.43 -13.13 4.52
N ALA A 180 -14.19 -11.82 4.68
CA ALA A 180 -15.04 -10.95 5.48
C ALA A 180 -16.49 -10.93 4.97
N VAL A 181 -16.69 -10.81 3.65
CA VAL A 181 -18.03 -10.76 3.06
C VAL A 181 -18.73 -12.11 3.13
N ALA A 182 -18.03 -13.22 2.85
CA ALA A 182 -18.62 -14.56 2.92
C ALA A 182 -19.05 -14.92 4.35
N ASP A 183 -18.18 -14.70 5.34
CA ASP A 183 -18.46 -14.97 6.75
C ASP A 183 -19.64 -14.12 7.25
N TRP A 184 -19.63 -12.82 6.94
CA TRP A 184 -20.72 -11.91 7.27
C TRP A 184 -22.08 -12.36 6.74
N ILE A 185 -22.13 -12.74 5.45
CA ILE A 185 -23.38 -13.17 4.80
C ILE A 185 -23.89 -14.44 5.46
N ASN A 186 -23.02 -15.42 5.72
CA ASN A 186 -23.41 -16.67 6.38
C ASN A 186 -24.00 -16.41 7.77
N ARG A 187 -23.29 -15.67 8.62
CA ARG A 187 -23.74 -15.35 9.98
C ARG A 187 -25.08 -14.61 9.97
N THR A 188 -25.21 -13.63 9.08
CA THR A 188 -26.44 -12.85 8.94
C THR A 188 -27.62 -13.73 8.48
N ASN A 189 -27.41 -14.58 7.49
CA ASN A 189 -28.46 -15.46 6.96
C ASN A 189 -28.85 -16.57 7.96
N LYS A 190 -27.88 -17.14 8.69
CA LYS A 190 -28.15 -18.07 9.80
C LYS A 190 -28.95 -17.42 10.93
N ALA A 191 -28.77 -16.11 11.15
CA ALA A 191 -29.55 -15.32 12.10
C ALA A 191 -30.94 -14.86 11.56
N GLY A 192 -31.39 -15.37 10.41
CA GLY A 192 -32.69 -15.03 9.80
C GLY A 192 -32.66 -13.85 8.82
N GLY A 193 -31.47 -13.35 8.46
CA GLY A 193 -31.29 -12.39 7.38
C GLY A 193 -31.46 -13.00 5.99
N ASN A 194 -31.36 -12.17 4.95
CA ASN A 194 -31.53 -12.60 3.55
C ASN A 194 -30.59 -11.85 2.60
N LEU A 195 -29.31 -11.78 2.96
CA LEU A 195 -28.26 -11.25 2.09
C LEU A 195 -27.98 -12.23 0.96
N ALA A 196 -27.67 -11.70 -0.24
CA ALA A 196 -27.37 -12.49 -1.43
C ALA A 196 -28.42 -13.59 -1.73
N GLY A 197 -29.70 -13.31 -1.50
CA GLY A 197 -30.80 -14.26 -1.72
C GLY A 197 -30.81 -15.43 -0.74
N GLY A 198 -30.23 -15.28 0.45
CA GLY A 198 -30.21 -16.31 1.48
C GLY A 198 -29.11 -17.35 1.28
N LYS A 199 -28.14 -17.08 0.40
CA LYS A 199 -27.02 -17.99 0.13
C LYS A 199 -26.23 -18.29 1.41
N THR A 200 -25.87 -19.55 1.60
CA THR A 200 -24.84 -19.98 2.55
C THR A 200 -23.59 -20.35 1.75
N PHE A 201 -22.55 -19.54 1.88
CA PHE A 201 -21.26 -19.75 1.26
C PHE A 201 -20.53 -20.92 1.94
N VAL A 202 -19.92 -21.77 1.12
CA VAL A 202 -18.95 -22.79 1.56
C VAL A 202 -17.54 -22.38 1.12
N VAL A 203 -16.50 -23.03 1.65
CA VAL A 203 -15.11 -22.69 1.30
C VAL A 203 -14.88 -22.78 -0.22
N LYS A 204 -15.53 -23.69 -0.94
CA LYS A 204 -15.42 -23.74 -2.41
C LYS A 204 -15.79 -22.43 -3.11
N ASP A 205 -16.81 -21.72 -2.62
CA ASP A 205 -17.18 -20.42 -3.16
C ASP A 205 -16.09 -19.37 -2.91
N VAL A 206 -15.43 -19.43 -1.75
CA VAL A 206 -14.26 -18.58 -1.41
C VAL A 206 -13.10 -18.88 -2.37
N LEU A 207 -12.82 -20.16 -2.63
CA LEU A 207 -11.76 -20.57 -3.57
C LEU A 207 -12.06 -20.06 -5.00
N GLU A 208 -13.30 -20.16 -5.47
CA GLU A 208 -13.69 -19.61 -6.79
C GLU A 208 -13.52 -18.09 -6.84
N ALA A 209 -13.95 -17.38 -5.79
CA ALA A 209 -13.76 -15.93 -5.69
C ALA A 209 -12.28 -15.55 -5.66
N MET A 210 -11.43 -16.33 -4.96
CA MET A 210 -9.98 -16.15 -4.98
C MET A 210 -9.43 -16.31 -6.40
N ILE A 211 -9.79 -17.38 -7.11
CA ILE A 211 -9.35 -17.61 -8.50
C ILE A 211 -9.73 -16.43 -9.39
N LYS A 212 -10.98 -15.95 -9.29
CA LYS A 212 -11.45 -14.80 -10.08
C LYS A 212 -10.73 -13.50 -9.73
N ALA A 213 -10.47 -13.25 -8.45
CA ALA A 213 -9.72 -12.07 -8.03
C ALA A 213 -8.26 -12.12 -8.51
N HIS A 214 -7.63 -13.30 -8.43
CA HIS A 214 -6.28 -13.53 -8.95
C HIS A 214 -6.23 -13.24 -10.44
N GLU A 215 -7.20 -13.73 -11.20
CA GLU A 215 -7.23 -13.56 -12.64
C GLU A 215 -7.38 -12.09 -13.06
N ILE A 216 -8.29 -11.34 -12.42
CA ILE A 216 -8.50 -9.91 -12.71
C ILE A 216 -7.22 -9.12 -12.42
N GLN A 217 -6.70 -9.23 -11.19
CA GLN A 217 -5.51 -8.49 -10.77
C GLN A 217 -4.29 -8.90 -11.61
N GLY A 218 -4.08 -10.20 -11.80
CA GLY A 218 -2.90 -10.70 -12.48
C GLY A 218 -2.91 -10.43 -13.98
N CYS A 219 -4.05 -10.55 -14.67
CA CYS A 219 -4.15 -10.22 -16.09
C CYS A 219 -4.00 -8.72 -16.35
N LEU A 220 -4.56 -7.85 -15.50
CA LEU A 220 -4.28 -6.41 -15.57
C LEU A 220 -2.79 -6.13 -15.35
N ALA A 221 -2.13 -6.84 -14.43
CA ALA A 221 -0.70 -6.67 -14.17
C ALA A 221 0.22 -7.17 -15.30
N LEU A 222 -0.27 -8.00 -16.24
CA LEU A 222 0.57 -8.63 -17.26
C LEU A 222 1.34 -7.62 -18.12
N LEU A 223 0.62 -6.62 -18.64
CA LEU A 223 1.16 -5.61 -19.55
C LEU A 223 1.03 -4.18 -19.03
N ASN A 224 0.25 -3.96 -17.96
CA ASN A 224 -0.05 -2.62 -17.46
C ASN A 224 0.73 -2.35 -16.18
N SER A 225 1.63 -1.36 -16.23
CA SER A 225 2.49 -0.98 -15.10
C SER A 225 2.01 0.32 -14.45
N TYR A 226 1.47 0.21 -13.25
CA TYR A 226 1.01 1.31 -12.42
C TYR A 226 2.20 1.99 -11.71
N ASN A 227 3.23 1.20 -11.38
CA ASN A 227 4.48 1.70 -10.83
C ASN A 227 5.17 2.70 -11.79
N LYS A 228 5.15 2.48 -13.11
CA LYS A 228 5.71 3.41 -14.12
C LYS A 228 4.95 4.74 -14.24
N VAL A 229 3.76 4.83 -13.66
CA VAL A 229 2.96 6.07 -13.58
C VAL A 229 2.85 6.61 -12.15
N GLY A 230 3.56 6.01 -11.19
CA GLY A 230 3.65 6.49 -9.80
C GLY A 230 2.52 6.02 -8.87
N LEU A 231 1.66 5.11 -9.33
CA LEU A 231 0.54 4.55 -8.58
C LEU A 231 0.87 3.21 -7.95
N ASP A 232 0.20 2.90 -6.84
CA ASP A 232 0.36 1.61 -6.15
C ASP A 232 -0.46 0.49 -6.77
N HIS A 233 0.10 -0.73 -6.78
CA HIS A 233 -0.54 -1.92 -7.32
C HIS A 233 -1.84 -2.27 -6.59
N VAL A 234 -2.06 -1.73 -5.38
CA VAL A 234 -3.28 -1.99 -4.60
C VAL A 234 -4.54 -1.42 -5.26
N VAL A 235 -4.41 -0.59 -6.30
CA VAL A 235 -5.53 -0.30 -7.22
C VAL A 235 -6.11 -1.59 -7.80
N LEU A 236 -5.27 -2.57 -8.14
CA LEU A 236 -5.70 -3.85 -8.69
C LEU A 236 -6.37 -4.72 -7.65
N VAL A 237 -5.90 -4.70 -6.40
CA VAL A 237 -6.58 -5.35 -5.27
C VAL A 237 -7.97 -4.75 -5.08
N LYS A 238 -8.08 -3.41 -5.09
CA LYS A 238 -9.36 -2.70 -4.96
C LYS A 238 -10.33 -3.09 -6.08
N VAL A 239 -9.88 -3.11 -7.33
CA VAL A 239 -10.69 -3.46 -8.51
C VAL A 239 -11.13 -4.92 -8.47
N ALA A 240 -10.20 -5.86 -8.27
CA ALA A 240 -10.48 -7.29 -8.24
C ALA A 240 -11.42 -7.64 -7.08
N SER A 241 -11.12 -7.18 -5.86
CA SER A 241 -11.97 -7.35 -4.68
C SER A 241 -13.37 -6.77 -4.91
N THR A 242 -13.49 -5.56 -5.47
CA THR A 242 -14.80 -4.92 -5.71
C THR A 242 -15.65 -5.75 -6.66
N ALA A 243 -15.04 -6.29 -7.73
CA ALA A 243 -15.76 -7.11 -8.70
C ALA A 243 -16.28 -8.42 -8.05
N VAL A 244 -15.41 -9.18 -7.39
CA VAL A 244 -15.79 -10.49 -6.83
C VAL A 244 -16.75 -10.36 -5.65
N VAL A 245 -16.54 -9.40 -4.74
CA VAL A 245 -17.46 -9.21 -3.61
C VAL A 245 -18.83 -8.67 -4.04
N SER A 246 -18.89 -7.91 -5.14
CA SER A 246 -20.18 -7.51 -5.73
C SER A 246 -20.99 -8.73 -6.16
N LYS A 247 -20.37 -9.70 -6.84
CA LYS A 247 -21.04 -10.97 -7.18
C LYS A 247 -21.46 -11.75 -5.95
N MET A 248 -20.62 -11.81 -4.91
CA MET A 248 -20.95 -12.49 -3.65
C MET A 248 -22.13 -11.84 -2.93
N LEU A 249 -22.27 -10.52 -3.01
CA LEU A 249 -23.42 -9.77 -2.47
C LEU A 249 -24.72 -9.96 -3.29
N GLY A 250 -24.66 -10.68 -4.41
CA GLY A 250 -25.82 -10.95 -5.28
C GLY A 250 -26.11 -9.86 -6.31
N LEU A 251 -25.15 -8.97 -6.59
CA LEU A 251 -25.30 -7.95 -7.63
C LEU A 251 -25.32 -8.62 -9.02
N ASN A 252 -26.13 -8.08 -9.93
CA ASN A 252 -26.15 -8.51 -11.33
C ASN A 252 -24.94 -7.92 -12.09
N GLU A 253 -24.72 -8.39 -13.32
CA GLU A 253 -23.59 -7.98 -14.17
C GLU A 253 -23.46 -6.45 -14.33
N LYS A 254 -24.56 -5.75 -14.57
CA LYS A 254 -24.55 -4.28 -14.68
C LYS A 254 -24.13 -3.62 -13.36
N GLN A 255 -24.63 -4.11 -12.23
CA GLN A 255 -24.25 -3.60 -10.92
C GLN A 255 -22.79 -3.93 -10.57
N ILE A 256 -22.27 -5.07 -11.03
CA ILE A 256 -20.83 -5.39 -10.92
C ILE A 256 -20.03 -4.36 -11.73
N ALA A 257 -20.44 -4.06 -12.97
CA ALA A 257 -19.83 -3.00 -13.77
C ALA A 257 -19.90 -1.64 -13.06
N ASP A 258 -21.05 -1.27 -12.49
CA ASP A 258 -21.21 -0.04 -11.69
C ASP A 258 -20.16 0.01 -10.56
N ALA A 259 -20.03 -1.06 -9.78
CA ALA A 259 -19.06 -1.14 -8.68
C ALA A 259 -17.61 -1.08 -9.16
N VAL A 260 -17.27 -1.75 -10.26
CA VAL A 260 -15.91 -1.70 -10.84
C VAL A 260 -15.59 -0.28 -11.32
N THR A 261 -16.54 0.44 -11.91
CA THR A 261 -16.29 1.86 -12.27
C THR A 261 -16.04 2.74 -11.05
N GLN A 262 -16.74 2.47 -9.94
CA GLN A 262 -16.53 3.16 -8.68
C GLN A 262 -15.13 2.89 -8.09
N ALA A 263 -14.56 1.69 -8.31
CA ALA A 263 -13.18 1.40 -7.92
C ALA A 263 -12.14 2.16 -8.76
N TRP A 264 -12.41 2.37 -10.05
CA TRP A 264 -11.51 3.10 -10.95
C TRP A 264 -11.57 4.62 -10.77
N VAL A 265 -12.75 5.19 -10.53
CA VAL A 265 -12.92 6.63 -10.29
C VAL A 265 -12.39 7.06 -8.91
N ASP A 266 -12.16 6.10 -8.03
CA ASP A 266 -11.66 6.33 -6.68
C ASP A 266 -10.26 6.94 -6.66
N GLY A 267 -9.89 7.55 -5.53
CA GLY A 267 -8.51 7.98 -5.32
C GLY A 267 -7.57 6.79 -5.29
N GLN A 268 -6.54 6.79 -6.14
CA GLN A 268 -5.52 5.76 -6.16
C GLN A 268 -4.29 6.20 -5.39
N SER A 269 -3.83 5.37 -4.46
CA SER A 269 -2.69 5.72 -3.61
C SER A 269 -1.40 5.79 -4.42
N LEU A 270 -0.53 6.73 -4.07
CA LEU A 270 0.87 6.75 -4.51
C LEU A 270 1.63 5.54 -3.92
N ARG A 271 2.84 5.29 -4.45
CA ARG A 271 3.78 4.27 -3.93
C ARG A 271 4.88 4.79 -3.03
N THR A 272 4.85 6.05 -2.61
CA THR A 272 5.96 6.69 -1.89
C THR A 272 6.45 5.87 -0.69
N TYR A 273 5.53 5.21 0.04
CA TYR A 273 5.83 4.36 1.20
C TYR A 273 6.54 3.03 0.88
N ARG A 274 6.76 2.71 -0.39
CA ARG A 274 7.53 1.53 -0.85
C ARG A 274 8.93 1.90 -1.34
N HIS A 275 9.26 3.18 -1.42
CA HIS A 275 10.50 3.65 -2.03
C HIS A 275 11.30 4.54 -1.09
N THR A 276 12.63 4.39 -1.13
CA THR A 276 13.58 5.25 -0.44
C THR A 276 13.38 6.73 -0.83
N PRO A 277 13.49 7.69 0.11
CA PRO A 277 13.80 7.53 1.53
C PRO A 277 12.58 7.30 2.45
N ASN A 278 11.39 7.06 1.90
CA ASN A 278 10.13 7.04 2.64
C ASN A 278 9.56 5.63 2.88
N THR A 279 10.36 4.58 2.69
CA THR A 279 9.92 3.20 2.92
C THR A 279 9.40 3.04 4.35
N MET A 280 8.15 2.59 4.52
CA MET A 280 7.50 2.47 5.84
C MET A 280 6.41 1.39 5.88
N SER A 281 5.84 1.13 7.06
CA SER A 281 4.84 0.06 7.31
C SER A 281 3.55 0.16 6.50
N ARG A 282 3.22 1.28 5.85
CA ARG A 282 2.06 1.38 4.94
C ARG A 282 2.13 0.37 3.81
N LYS A 283 3.33 -0.03 3.39
CA LYS A 283 3.51 -1.11 2.40
C LYS A 283 2.82 -2.42 2.82
N SER A 284 2.70 -2.66 4.13
CA SER A 284 2.21 -3.90 4.75
C SER A 284 0.69 -3.91 4.96
N TRP A 285 0.04 -2.73 5.03
CA TRP A 285 -1.42 -2.63 5.23
C TRP A 285 -2.17 -1.94 4.08
N ALA A 286 -1.49 -1.37 3.08
CA ALA A 286 -2.13 -0.73 1.93
C ALA A 286 -3.08 -1.66 1.16
N ALA A 287 -2.80 -2.95 1.12
CA ALA A 287 -3.68 -3.92 0.48
C ALA A 287 -4.93 -4.24 1.32
N GLY A 288 -4.80 -4.26 2.66
CA GLY A 288 -5.95 -4.31 3.56
C GLY A 288 -6.85 -3.08 3.43
N ASP A 289 -6.26 -1.89 3.31
CA ASP A 289 -7.00 -0.63 3.02
C ASP A 289 -7.73 -0.70 1.67
N ALA A 290 -7.11 -1.28 0.64
CA ALA A 290 -7.77 -1.52 -0.64
C ALA A 290 -8.95 -2.52 -0.54
N CYS A 291 -8.83 -3.58 0.28
CA CYS A 291 -9.92 -4.51 0.57
C CYS A 291 -11.08 -3.82 1.30
N GLN A 292 -10.77 -3.02 2.33
CA GLN A 292 -11.74 -2.18 3.05
C GLN A 292 -12.51 -1.29 2.07
N ARG A 293 -11.78 -0.61 1.19
CA ARG A 293 -12.36 0.27 0.19
C ARG A 293 -13.26 -0.50 -0.78
N ALA A 294 -12.82 -1.66 -1.26
CA ALA A 294 -13.59 -2.49 -2.17
C ALA A 294 -14.96 -2.91 -1.62
N VAL A 295 -14.98 -3.44 -0.39
CA VAL A 295 -16.23 -3.82 0.28
C VAL A 295 -17.14 -2.60 0.45
N ASN A 296 -16.57 -1.46 0.87
CA ASN A 296 -17.33 -0.22 1.04
C ASN A 296 -17.92 0.34 -0.28
N LEU A 297 -17.25 0.14 -1.41
CA LEU A 297 -17.77 0.54 -2.74
C LEU A 297 -18.89 -0.39 -3.19
N ALA A 298 -18.70 -1.70 -3.09
CA ALA A 298 -19.72 -2.69 -3.43
C ALA A 298 -21.01 -2.49 -2.62
N LEU A 299 -20.89 -2.17 -1.31
CA LEU A 299 -22.04 -1.87 -0.46
C LEU A 299 -22.80 -0.58 -0.83
N LYS A 300 -22.14 0.41 -1.45
CA LYS A 300 -22.84 1.60 -1.99
C LYS A 300 -23.66 1.25 -3.23
N VAL A 301 -23.08 0.46 -4.14
CA VAL A 301 -23.79 0.01 -5.35
C VAL A 301 -24.93 -0.95 -5.00
N LEU A 302 -24.75 -1.80 -3.98
CA LEU A 302 -25.84 -2.61 -3.44
C LEU A 302 -27.05 -1.75 -2.99
N LYS A 303 -26.81 -0.52 -2.52
CA LYS A 303 -27.85 0.46 -2.14
C LYS A 303 -28.40 1.27 -3.33
N GLY A 304 -27.95 1.00 -4.55
CA GLY A 304 -28.43 1.64 -5.77
C GLY A 304 -27.57 2.78 -6.31
N GLU A 305 -26.36 2.97 -5.80
CA GLU A 305 -25.40 3.92 -6.39
C GLU A 305 -25.07 3.52 -7.84
N GLN A 306 -24.99 4.51 -8.73
CA GLN A 306 -24.77 4.27 -10.17
C GLN A 306 -23.28 4.24 -10.51
N GLY A 307 -22.93 3.63 -11.64
CA GLY A 307 -21.57 3.64 -12.18
C GLY A 307 -21.24 4.86 -13.01
N VAL A 308 -19.98 4.92 -13.43
CA VAL A 308 -19.40 5.94 -14.32
C VAL A 308 -18.95 5.24 -15.61
N PRO A 309 -19.79 5.12 -16.65
CA PRO A 309 -19.55 4.20 -17.76
C PRO A 309 -18.19 4.38 -18.47
N THR A 310 -17.79 5.62 -18.71
CA THR A 310 -16.53 5.96 -19.41
C THR A 310 -15.41 6.35 -18.43
N VAL A 311 -15.36 5.72 -17.25
CA VAL A 311 -14.40 6.06 -16.19
C VAL A 311 -12.94 5.97 -16.63
N LEU A 312 -12.62 5.08 -17.58
CA LEU A 312 -11.27 4.93 -18.12
C LEU A 312 -11.04 5.88 -19.29
N SER A 313 -11.97 5.93 -20.25
CA SER A 313 -11.76 6.57 -21.56
C SER A 313 -12.26 8.01 -21.70
N ALA A 314 -12.96 8.56 -20.71
CA ALA A 314 -13.48 9.92 -20.79
C ALA A 314 -12.35 10.92 -21.11
N PRO A 315 -12.46 11.72 -22.19
CA PRO A 315 -11.41 12.69 -22.51
C PRO A 315 -11.19 13.67 -21.36
N VAL A 316 -9.93 13.95 -21.05
CA VAL A 316 -9.45 14.85 -19.99
C VAL A 316 -9.66 14.33 -18.56
N TRP A 317 -10.73 13.57 -18.31
CA TRP A 317 -11.18 13.24 -16.95
C TRP A 317 -11.13 11.74 -16.61
N GLY A 318 -10.97 10.89 -17.63
CA GLY A 318 -10.88 9.45 -17.48
C GLY A 318 -9.53 9.01 -16.94
N PHE A 319 -9.50 7.81 -16.35
CA PHE A 319 -8.31 7.22 -15.76
C PHE A 319 -7.12 7.21 -16.71
N TYR A 320 -7.35 6.90 -17.99
CA TYR A 320 -6.28 6.84 -19.00
C TYR A 320 -5.58 8.19 -19.15
N ASP A 321 -6.33 9.25 -19.39
CA ASP A 321 -5.78 10.60 -19.58
C ASP A 321 -5.13 11.15 -18.30
N VAL A 322 -5.79 10.96 -17.15
CA VAL A 322 -5.38 11.59 -15.88
C VAL A 322 -4.24 10.83 -15.20
N LEU A 323 -4.32 9.50 -15.15
CA LEU A 323 -3.48 8.67 -14.29
C LEU A 323 -2.63 7.65 -15.05
N PHE A 324 -2.93 7.41 -16.33
CA PHE A 324 -2.21 6.44 -17.16
C PHE A 324 -1.50 7.06 -18.38
N LYS A 325 -1.21 8.37 -18.31
CA LYS A 325 -0.45 9.11 -19.34
C LYS A 325 -1.06 9.00 -20.75
N GLY A 326 -2.38 8.93 -20.84
CA GLY A 326 -3.14 8.76 -22.07
C GLY A 326 -3.03 7.38 -22.72
N GLN A 327 -2.35 6.42 -22.09
CA GLN A 327 -2.26 5.05 -22.58
C GLN A 327 -3.51 4.26 -22.18
N LYS A 328 -3.90 3.27 -23.00
CA LYS A 328 -4.96 2.32 -22.67
C LYS A 328 -4.39 1.08 -22.03
N PHE A 329 -5.23 0.30 -21.35
CA PHE A 329 -4.82 -1.01 -20.90
C PHE A 329 -4.63 -1.98 -22.07
N GLU A 330 -3.61 -2.81 -21.94
CA GLU A 330 -3.29 -3.89 -22.86
C GLU A 330 -3.47 -5.24 -22.17
N PHE A 331 -3.94 -6.22 -22.93
CA PHE A 331 -4.19 -7.58 -22.45
C PHE A 331 -3.59 -8.58 -23.44
N GLN A 332 -2.71 -9.45 -22.94
CA GLN A 332 -2.18 -10.56 -23.75
C GLN A 332 -3.09 -11.79 -23.77
N ARG A 333 -4.19 -11.78 -22.99
CA ARG A 333 -5.11 -12.91 -22.84
C ARG A 333 -6.47 -12.47 -22.25
N PRO A 334 -7.55 -13.22 -22.50
CA PRO A 334 -8.81 -13.09 -21.76
C PRO A 334 -8.68 -13.65 -20.34
N TYR A 335 -9.65 -13.33 -19.47
CA TYR A 335 -9.75 -13.87 -18.13
C TYR A 335 -10.16 -15.36 -18.13
N GLY A 336 -9.41 -16.19 -17.41
CA GLY A 336 -9.68 -17.61 -17.15
C GLY A 336 -9.30 -17.99 -15.72
N SER A 337 -8.25 -18.80 -15.56
CA SER A 337 -7.69 -19.24 -14.26
C SER A 337 -6.16 -19.29 -14.27
N TYR A 338 -5.53 -18.67 -15.25
CA TYR A 338 -4.09 -18.76 -15.48
C TYR A 338 -3.27 -18.24 -14.31
N VAL A 339 -3.69 -17.15 -13.67
CA VAL A 339 -2.93 -16.51 -12.61
C VAL A 339 -2.86 -17.44 -11.40
N MET A 340 -3.98 -18.01 -10.97
CA MET A 340 -3.98 -18.98 -9.86
C MET A 340 -3.11 -20.20 -10.17
N GLU A 341 -3.18 -20.73 -11.39
CA GLU A 341 -2.39 -21.90 -11.80
C GLU A 341 -0.87 -21.65 -11.80
N ASN A 342 -0.46 -20.37 -11.92
CA ASN A 342 0.95 -19.97 -12.08
C ASN A 342 1.43 -19.01 -10.98
N VAL A 343 0.63 -18.80 -9.93
CA VAL A 343 0.96 -17.92 -8.80
C VAL A 343 2.27 -18.36 -8.15
N LEU A 344 2.91 -17.52 -7.35
CA LEU A 344 4.14 -17.89 -6.68
C LEU A 344 3.89 -17.95 -5.16
N PHE A 345 4.41 -18.98 -4.50
CA PHE A 345 4.42 -19.04 -3.02
C PHE A 345 5.75 -18.54 -2.48
N LYS A 346 5.74 -17.84 -1.34
CA LYS A 346 6.95 -17.63 -0.55
C LYS A 346 7.01 -18.73 0.51
N VAL A 347 7.75 -19.79 0.22
CA VAL A 347 7.68 -21.04 0.99
C VAL A 347 8.71 -21.05 2.11
N SER A 348 9.97 -20.75 1.78
CA SER A 348 11.10 -20.95 2.70
C SER A 348 11.43 -19.71 3.52
N TYR A 349 11.38 -18.52 2.93
CA TYR A 349 11.91 -17.31 3.56
C TYR A 349 10.96 -16.11 3.42
N PRO A 350 10.78 -15.28 4.47
CA PRO A 350 10.00 -14.04 4.44
C PRO A 350 10.77 -12.89 3.75
N ALA A 351 11.11 -13.11 2.48
CA ALA A 351 11.97 -12.25 1.68
C ALA A 351 11.23 -11.64 0.49
N GLU A 352 11.65 -10.46 0.02
CA GLU A 352 11.19 -9.92 -1.27
C GLU A 352 11.43 -10.95 -2.39
N PHE A 353 10.45 -11.12 -3.27
CA PHE A 353 10.37 -12.31 -4.12
C PHE A 353 11.56 -12.45 -5.09
N HIS A 354 12.09 -11.35 -5.62
CA HIS A 354 13.21 -11.34 -6.57
C HIS A 354 14.51 -11.88 -5.95
N SER A 355 14.59 -11.99 -4.62
CA SER A 355 15.74 -12.55 -3.91
C SER A 355 15.61 -14.02 -3.51
N GLN A 356 14.44 -14.65 -3.65
CA GLN A 356 14.17 -16.00 -3.10
C GLN A 356 15.20 -17.04 -3.56
N THR A 357 15.54 -17.03 -4.85
CA THR A 357 16.56 -17.93 -5.44
C THR A 357 17.99 -17.57 -5.04
N ALA A 358 18.28 -16.30 -4.78
CA ALA A 358 19.57 -15.87 -4.26
C ALA A 358 19.78 -16.31 -2.81
N VAL A 359 18.71 -16.29 -2.00
CA VAL A 359 18.73 -16.83 -0.63
C VAL A 359 18.90 -18.35 -0.66
N GLU A 360 18.21 -19.08 -1.55
CA GLU A 360 18.41 -20.53 -1.72
C GLU A 360 19.85 -20.86 -2.17
N ALA A 361 20.41 -20.09 -3.11
CA ALA A 361 21.81 -20.23 -3.50
C ALA A 361 22.77 -19.94 -2.33
N SER A 362 22.45 -18.94 -1.51
CA SER A 362 23.22 -18.59 -0.31
C SER A 362 23.20 -19.70 0.74
N GLU A 363 22.07 -20.39 0.92
CA GLU A 363 21.97 -21.54 1.83
C GLU A 363 22.85 -22.71 1.36
N LYS A 364 22.83 -23.02 0.05
CA LYS A 364 23.72 -24.04 -0.55
C LYS A 364 25.19 -23.70 -0.32
N ILE A 365 25.57 -22.42 -0.50
CA ILE A 365 26.93 -21.94 -0.26
C ILE A 365 27.29 -21.99 1.24
N HIS A 366 26.38 -21.64 2.13
CA HIS A 366 26.58 -21.73 3.58
C HIS A 366 26.96 -23.17 3.97
N HIS A 367 26.21 -24.16 3.49
CA HIS A 367 26.52 -25.58 3.73
C HIS A 367 27.84 -26.02 3.10
N LEU A 368 28.16 -25.55 1.89
CA LEU A 368 29.43 -25.83 1.22
C LEU A 368 30.62 -25.31 2.04
N LEU A 369 30.58 -24.04 2.48
CA LEU A 369 31.62 -23.45 3.33
C LEU A 369 31.80 -24.25 4.61
N LYS A 370 30.69 -24.57 5.29
CA LYS A 370 30.71 -25.37 6.53
C LYS A 370 31.34 -26.74 6.32
N SER A 371 31.05 -27.41 5.20
CA SER A 371 31.63 -28.72 4.86
C SER A 371 33.15 -28.67 4.63
N GLN A 372 33.68 -27.48 4.29
CA GLN A 372 35.10 -27.21 4.09
C GLN A 372 35.78 -26.64 5.35
N GLY A 373 35.07 -26.54 6.48
CA GLY A 373 35.58 -25.90 7.70
C GLY A 373 35.75 -24.38 7.57
N LYS A 374 35.08 -23.76 6.59
CA LYS A 374 35.08 -22.32 6.32
C LYS A 374 33.75 -21.69 6.76
N SER A 375 33.71 -20.37 6.77
CA SER A 375 32.57 -19.56 7.20
C SER A 375 32.38 -18.34 6.30
N ALA A 376 31.31 -17.57 6.54
CA ALA A 376 31.09 -16.28 5.89
C ALA A 376 32.24 -15.27 6.09
N ALA A 377 33.03 -15.41 7.16
CA ALA A 377 34.20 -14.55 7.41
C ALA A 377 35.34 -14.78 6.39
N ASP A 378 35.37 -15.95 5.76
CA ASP A 378 36.36 -16.32 4.76
C ASP A 378 36.04 -15.76 3.36
N ILE A 379 34.90 -15.09 3.21
CA ILE A 379 34.44 -14.52 1.94
C ILE A 379 35.11 -13.17 1.67
N LYS A 380 35.78 -13.09 0.52
CA LYS A 380 36.38 -11.87 -0.02
C LYS A 380 35.38 -11.05 -0.82
N SER A 381 34.68 -11.68 -1.77
CA SER A 381 33.72 -11.01 -2.64
C SER A 381 32.63 -11.96 -3.14
N ILE A 382 31.46 -11.42 -3.50
CA ILE A 382 30.37 -12.17 -4.12
C ILE A 382 29.84 -11.39 -5.33
N THR A 383 29.72 -12.06 -6.47
CA THR A 383 28.97 -11.56 -7.63
C THR A 383 27.63 -12.28 -7.72
N CYS A 384 26.54 -11.52 -7.68
CA CYS A 384 25.17 -11.99 -7.85
C CYS A 384 24.69 -11.64 -9.26
N ARG A 385 24.69 -12.61 -10.17
CA ARG A 385 24.12 -12.49 -11.50
C ARG A 385 22.60 -12.66 -11.40
N THR A 386 21.84 -11.65 -11.82
CA THR A 386 20.39 -11.52 -11.55
C THR A 386 19.65 -10.88 -12.73
N HIS A 387 18.36 -10.59 -12.60
CA HIS A 387 17.49 -9.99 -13.62
C HIS A 387 17.19 -8.49 -13.32
N GLU A 388 16.78 -7.73 -14.33
CA GLU A 388 16.55 -6.26 -14.26
C GLU A 388 15.69 -5.85 -13.07
N ALA A 389 14.58 -6.57 -12.85
CA ALA A 389 13.65 -6.23 -11.79
C ALA A 389 14.31 -6.32 -10.40
N CYS A 390 15.14 -7.34 -10.15
CA CYS A 390 15.88 -7.47 -8.90
C CYS A 390 16.77 -6.25 -8.64
N ILE A 391 17.52 -5.80 -9.67
CA ILE A 391 18.40 -4.63 -9.57
C ILE A 391 17.61 -3.36 -9.28
N ARG A 392 16.52 -3.15 -10.01
CA ARG A 392 15.70 -1.95 -9.86
C ARG A 392 15.02 -1.84 -8.50
N ILE A 393 14.70 -2.96 -7.85
CA ILE A 393 13.85 -2.98 -6.65
C ILE A 393 14.66 -3.12 -5.36
N ILE A 394 15.58 -4.08 -5.33
CA ILE A 394 16.17 -4.58 -4.08
C ILE A 394 17.70 -4.57 -4.06
N ASP A 395 18.35 -4.05 -5.10
CA ASP A 395 19.78 -3.74 -5.02
C ASP A 395 19.99 -2.47 -4.19
N LYS A 396 20.56 -2.62 -2.99
CA LYS A 396 20.81 -1.53 -2.04
C LYS A 396 22.20 -1.62 -1.41
N GLN A 397 23.20 -2.06 -2.18
CA GLN A 397 24.55 -2.41 -1.68
C GLN A 397 25.14 -1.39 -0.68
N PHE A 398 25.00 -0.09 -0.97
CA PHE A 398 25.60 0.98 -0.16
C PHE A 398 24.59 1.82 0.63
N LYS A 399 23.30 1.45 0.62
CA LYS A 399 22.30 2.14 1.43
C LYS A 399 22.45 1.73 2.90
N PRO A 400 22.39 2.65 3.88
CA PRO A 400 22.17 2.30 5.28
C PRO A 400 20.87 1.50 5.47
N MET A 401 20.90 0.51 6.37
CA MET A 401 19.77 -0.36 6.70
C MET A 401 19.04 0.17 7.95
N ASP A 402 18.24 1.22 7.76
CA ASP A 402 17.68 2.04 8.86
C ASP A 402 16.47 1.41 9.56
N ASN A 403 15.78 0.48 8.91
CA ASN A 403 14.54 -0.12 9.41
C ASN A 403 14.31 -1.52 8.82
N PHE A 404 13.31 -2.22 9.35
CA PHE A 404 12.85 -3.54 8.87
C PHE A 404 12.64 -3.58 7.35
N ALA A 405 11.90 -2.61 6.82
CA ALA A 405 11.50 -2.57 5.41
C ALA A 405 12.67 -2.29 4.46
N ASP A 406 13.78 -1.77 4.96
CA ASP A 406 15.00 -1.64 4.17
C ASP A 406 15.76 -2.95 4.03
N ARG A 407 15.79 -3.74 5.11
CA ARG A 407 16.46 -5.04 5.17
C ARG A 407 15.73 -6.11 4.37
N ASP A 408 14.40 -6.17 4.49
CA ASP A 408 13.58 -7.14 3.74
C ASP A 408 13.50 -6.84 2.23
N HIS A 409 13.92 -5.65 1.80
CA HIS A 409 14.07 -5.23 0.40
C HIS A 409 15.54 -4.94 0.03
N CYS A 410 16.49 -5.68 0.59
CA CYS A 410 17.90 -5.62 0.20
C CYS A 410 18.42 -7.04 -0.07
N ILE A 411 18.64 -7.38 -1.35
CA ILE A 411 19.14 -8.71 -1.74
C ILE A 411 20.47 -9.04 -1.04
N GLN A 412 21.35 -8.05 -0.90
CA GLN A 412 22.61 -8.22 -0.22
C GLN A 412 22.43 -8.56 1.26
N TYR A 413 21.48 -7.92 1.94
CA TYR A 413 21.21 -8.17 3.35
C TYR A 413 20.67 -9.59 3.56
N MET A 414 19.72 -10.01 2.72
CA MET A 414 19.10 -11.33 2.80
C MET A 414 20.10 -12.45 2.50
N CYS A 415 20.93 -12.30 1.46
CA CYS A 415 21.99 -13.26 1.16
C CYS A 415 23.06 -13.30 2.25
N ALA A 416 23.52 -12.14 2.75
CA ALA A 416 24.52 -12.07 3.81
C ALA A 416 24.03 -12.71 5.11
N THR A 417 22.77 -12.49 5.49
CA THR A 417 22.16 -13.10 6.67
C THR A 417 22.14 -14.62 6.56
N MET A 418 21.69 -15.15 5.41
CA MET A 418 21.70 -16.60 5.15
C MET A 418 23.12 -17.19 5.19
N LEU A 419 24.10 -16.52 4.57
CA LEU A 419 25.50 -16.99 4.58
C LEU A 419 26.10 -17.03 6.00
N VAL A 420 25.78 -16.04 6.82
CA VAL A 420 26.31 -15.91 8.19
C VAL A 420 25.64 -16.90 9.14
N PHE A 421 24.31 -16.98 9.15
CA PHE A 421 23.56 -17.71 10.16
C PHE A 421 23.00 -19.05 9.71
N GLY A 422 22.98 -19.33 8.39
CA GLY A 422 22.32 -20.51 7.84
C GLY A 422 20.79 -20.48 8.00
N ARG A 423 20.21 -19.29 8.18
CA ARG A 423 18.76 -19.04 8.30
C ARG A 423 18.42 -17.64 7.79
N LEU A 424 17.14 -17.44 7.48
CA LEU A 424 16.55 -16.13 7.22
C LEU A 424 15.10 -16.11 7.71
N GLU A 425 14.87 -15.45 8.84
CA GLU A 425 13.59 -15.37 9.54
C GLU A 425 13.11 -13.92 9.65
N ALA A 426 11.81 -13.71 9.92
CA ALA A 426 11.26 -12.35 10.02
C ALA A 426 11.92 -11.53 11.15
N THR A 427 12.35 -12.20 12.22
CA THR A 427 13.09 -11.60 13.34
C THR A 427 14.47 -11.08 12.94
N ASP A 428 15.07 -11.59 11.87
CA ASP A 428 16.38 -11.12 11.40
C ASP A 428 16.31 -9.69 10.82
N TYR A 429 15.11 -9.19 10.48
CA TYR A 429 14.92 -7.84 9.98
C TYR A 429 14.62 -6.81 11.08
N VAL A 430 14.34 -7.23 12.31
CA VAL A 430 13.92 -6.33 13.40
C VAL A 430 15.09 -5.44 13.84
N ASP A 431 14.82 -4.16 14.11
CA ASP A 431 15.81 -3.22 14.62
C ASP A 431 16.41 -3.73 15.95
N GLY A 432 17.74 -3.67 16.06
CA GLY A 432 18.45 -4.19 17.24
C GLY A 432 18.58 -5.72 17.30
N GLY A 433 18.03 -6.46 16.32
CA GLY A 433 18.18 -7.92 16.24
C GLY A 433 19.62 -8.38 16.00
N GLU A 434 19.89 -9.67 16.23
CA GLU A 434 21.22 -10.27 16.06
C GLU A 434 21.76 -10.03 14.64
N ALA A 435 20.97 -10.32 13.61
CA ALA A 435 21.37 -10.09 12.23
C ALA A 435 21.48 -8.60 11.88
N ALA A 436 20.56 -7.76 12.37
CA ALA A 436 20.54 -6.32 12.10
C ALA A 436 21.75 -5.58 12.71
N THR A 437 22.32 -6.10 13.79
CA THR A 437 23.47 -5.51 14.50
C THR A 437 24.79 -6.23 14.20
N SER A 438 24.77 -7.30 13.41
CA SER A 438 25.96 -8.11 13.11
C SER A 438 26.96 -7.35 12.22
N PRO A 439 28.20 -7.09 12.69
CA PRO A 439 29.24 -6.47 11.87
C PRO A 439 29.62 -7.32 10.66
N LEU A 440 29.50 -8.65 10.78
CA LEU A 440 29.82 -9.58 9.70
C LEU A 440 28.76 -9.54 8.60
N VAL A 441 27.47 -9.49 8.96
CA VAL A 441 26.38 -9.29 7.97
C VAL A 441 26.58 -7.97 7.23
N GLU A 442 26.83 -6.89 7.96
CA GLU A 442 27.03 -5.57 7.33
C GLU A 442 28.27 -5.55 6.43
N SER A 443 29.39 -6.13 6.86
CA SER A 443 30.60 -6.23 6.04
C SER A 443 30.37 -7.07 4.78
N LEU A 444 29.68 -8.20 4.90
CA LEU A 444 29.42 -9.09 3.78
C LEU A 444 28.42 -8.49 2.78
N ARG A 445 27.38 -7.81 3.28
CA ARG A 445 26.40 -7.08 2.46
C ARG A 445 27.07 -6.14 1.47
N GLN A 446 28.07 -5.38 1.94
CA GLN A 446 28.81 -4.42 1.10
C GLN A 446 29.72 -5.12 0.06
N LYS A 447 30.00 -6.41 0.21
CA LYS A 447 30.82 -7.22 -0.72
C LYS A 447 30.01 -7.96 -1.79
N ILE A 448 28.67 -7.91 -1.72
CA ILE A 448 27.77 -8.55 -2.70
C ILE A 448 27.42 -7.54 -3.80
N LYS A 449 27.95 -7.77 -5.01
CA LYS A 449 27.67 -6.95 -6.19
C LYS A 449 26.61 -7.62 -7.06
N CYS A 450 25.53 -6.91 -7.39
CA CYS A 450 24.53 -7.39 -8.34
C CYS A 450 24.90 -7.01 -9.78
N VAL A 451 24.69 -7.92 -10.73
CA VAL A 451 24.93 -7.70 -12.16
C VAL A 451 23.77 -8.29 -12.96
N GLU A 452 23.27 -7.54 -13.94
CA GLU A 452 22.18 -8.02 -14.80
C GLU A 452 22.67 -9.11 -15.76
N ASP A 453 21.91 -10.18 -15.88
CA ASP A 453 21.95 -11.12 -16.98
C ASP A 453 20.73 -10.90 -17.91
N PRO A 454 20.96 -10.48 -19.16
CA PRO A 454 19.88 -10.25 -20.12
C PRO A 454 18.99 -11.47 -20.40
N GLN A 455 19.54 -12.69 -20.28
CA GLN A 455 18.77 -13.92 -20.45
C GLN A 455 17.85 -14.15 -19.25
N TYR A 456 18.30 -13.89 -18.02
CA TYR A 456 17.42 -13.95 -16.83
C TYR A 456 16.31 -12.91 -16.90
N THR A 457 16.60 -11.69 -17.37
CA THR A 457 15.57 -10.66 -17.62
C THR A 457 14.55 -11.13 -18.67
N LYS A 458 15.01 -11.77 -19.74
CA LYS A 458 14.13 -12.30 -20.79
C LYS A 458 13.21 -13.41 -20.26
N ASP A 459 13.75 -14.37 -19.54
CA ASP A 459 13.00 -15.53 -19.03
C ASP A 459 12.02 -15.15 -17.92
N TYR A 460 12.33 -14.10 -17.14
CA TYR A 460 11.41 -13.47 -16.19
C TYR A 460 10.11 -12.98 -16.88
N HIS A 461 10.21 -12.46 -18.11
CA HIS A 461 9.05 -11.98 -18.87
C HIS A 461 8.40 -13.02 -19.77
N ASP A 462 9.04 -14.16 -20.04
CA ASP A 462 8.47 -15.23 -20.87
C ASP A 462 7.30 -15.91 -20.14
N PRO A 463 6.05 -15.81 -20.64
CA PRO A 463 4.88 -16.41 -19.99
C PRO A 463 4.93 -17.93 -19.83
N LYS A 464 5.83 -18.63 -20.54
CA LYS A 464 6.07 -20.07 -20.43
C LYS A 464 7.06 -20.44 -19.34
N LEU A 465 7.95 -19.52 -18.97
CA LEU A 465 9.01 -19.74 -18.00
C LEU A 465 8.70 -19.03 -16.69
N ARG A 466 8.68 -17.70 -16.70
CA ARG A 466 8.51 -16.82 -15.52
C ARG A 466 9.47 -17.14 -14.39
N THR A 467 10.70 -17.55 -14.73
CA THR A 467 11.75 -17.84 -13.75
C THR A 467 12.25 -16.58 -13.06
N ILE A 468 12.71 -16.72 -11.82
CA ILE A 468 13.20 -15.62 -10.98
C ILE A 468 14.65 -15.93 -10.65
N SER A 469 15.48 -15.96 -11.68
CA SER A 469 16.80 -16.56 -11.61
C SER A 469 17.82 -15.67 -10.88
N ASN A 470 18.63 -16.28 -10.02
CA ASN A 470 19.83 -15.69 -9.45
C ASN A 470 20.97 -16.72 -9.45
N ALA A 471 22.20 -16.25 -9.62
CA ALA A 471 23.40 -17.07 -9.51
C ALA A 471 24.49 -16.36 -8.71
N LEU A 472 25.12 -17.08 -7.78
CA LEU A 472 26.13 -16.54 -6.88
C LEU A 472 27.50 -17.15 -7.17
N THR A 473 28.47 -16.30 -7.50
CA THR A 473 29.89 -16.64 -7.58
C THR A 473 30.62 -16.06 -6.37
N VAL A 474 31.33 -16.90 -5.61
CA VAL A 474 31.98 -16.52 -4.35
C VAL A 474 33.49 -16.66 -4.46
N GLU A 475 34.21 -15.58 -4.17
CA GLU A 475 35.68 -15.56 -4.02
C GLU A 475 36.03 -15.53 -2.53
N LEU A 476 36.95 -16.39 -2.12
CA LEU A 476 37.44 -16.49 -0.75
C LEU A 476 38.72 -15.70 -0.52
N ASN A 477 39.05 -15.41 0.74
CA ASN A 477 40.23 -14.65 1.12
C ASN A 477 41.56 -15.30 0.71
N ASP A 478 41.58 -16.62 0.51
CA ASP A 478 42.75 -17.38 0.03
C ASP A 478 42.91 -17.37 -1.50
N GLY A 479 42.02 -16.68 -2.22
CA GLY A 479 41.99 -16.61 -3.69
C GLY A 479 41.21 -17.74 -4.36
N THR A 480 40.66 -18.70 -3.62
CA THR A 480 39.78 -19.73 -4.17
C THR A 480 38.49 -19.10 -4.68
N VAL A 481 38.04 -19.49 -5.87
CA VAL A 481 36.72 -19.17 -6.40
C VAL A 481 35.88 -20.44 -6.38
N LEU A 482 34.72 -20.40 -5.73
CA LEU A 482 33.78 -21.51 -5.71
C LEU A 482 33.03 -21.62 -7.04
N ASP A 483 32.58 -22.82 -7.39
CA ASP A 483 31.67 -23.03 -8.52
C ASP A 483 30.41 -22.16 -8.35
N GLU A 484 29.94 -21.56 -9.45
CA GLU A 484 28.75 -20.71 -9.42
C GLU A 484 27.51 -21.53 -9.05
N VAL A 485 26.76 -21.06 -8.04
CA VAL A 485 25.50 -21.69 -7.63
C VAL A 485 24.34 -20.91 -8.24
N ALA A 486 23.73 -21.47 -9.28
CA ALA A 486 22.55 -20.91 -9.95
C ALA A 486 21.26 -21.59 -9.48
N VAL A 487 20.22 -20.78 -9.24
CA VAL A 487 18.85 -21.26 -8.98
C VAL A 487 17.89 -20.46 -9.85
N GLU A 488 17.20 -21.14 -10.77
CA GLU A 488 16.33 -20.50 -11.77
C GLU A 488 14.90 -20.29 -11.25
N ALA A 489 14.31 -21.35 -10.70
CA ALA A 489 12.96 -21.34 -10.18
C ALA A 489 12.99 -21.46 -8.64
N PRO A 490 12.45 -20.48 -7.89
CA PRO A 490 12.34 -20.60 -6.45
C PRO A 490 11.42 -21.77 -6.08
N LEU A 491 11.57 -22.32 -4.88
CA LEU A 491 10.76 -23.47 -4.43
C LEU A 491 9.26 -23.25 -4.63
N GLY A 492 8.76 -22.05 -4.34
CA GLY A 492 7.34 -21.72 -4.54
C GLY A 492 6.92 -21.41 -5.98
N HIS A 493 7.75 -21.69 -6.98
CA HIS A 493 7.39 -21.59 -8.39
C HIS A 493 6.52 -22.78 -8.84
N ARG A 494 5.70 -22.59 -9.89
CA ARG A 494 4.83 -23.66 -10.43
C ARG A 494 5.60 -24.94 -10.77
N LEU A 495 6.79 -24.80 -11.32
CA LEU A 495 7.65 -25.93 -11.74
C LEU A 495 8.11 -26.82 -10.57
N ARG A 496 8.07 -26.33 -9.34
CA ARG A 496 8.52 -27.03 -8.13
C ARG A 496 7.37 -27.29 -7.14
N ARG A 497 6.12 -27.27 -7.61
CA ARG A 497 4.93 -27.35 -6.75
C ARG A 497 4.89 -28.55 -5.81
N GLU A 498 5.18 -29.74 -6.31
CA GLU A 498 5.12 -30.95 -5.49
C GLU A 498 6.24 -30.99 -4.45
N GLU A 499 7.40 -30.41 -4.75
CA GLU A 499 8.49 -30.19 -3.79
C GLU A 499 8.09 -29.14 -2.72
N ALA A 500 7.32 -28.12 -3.11
CA ALA A 500 6.91 -27.03 -2.24
C ALA A 500 5.80 -27.40 -1.25
N LYS A 501 4.82 -28.23 -1.65
CA LYS A 501 3.62 -28.55 -0.84
C LYS A 501 3.95 -29.02 0.59
N PRO A 502 4.88 -29.96 0.82
CA PRO A 502 5.28 -30.34 2.18
C PRO A 502 5.82 -29.16 2.99
N VAL A 503 6.61 -28.28 2.37
CA VAL A 503 7.23 -27.14 3.05
C VAL A 503 6.21 -26.03 3.33
N ILE A 504 5.22 -25.83 2.45
CA ILE A 504 4.06 -24.94 2.71
C ILE A 504 3.27 -25.45 3.92
N LEU A 505 3.05 -26.76 4.02
CA LEU A 505 2.34 -27.35 5.15
C LEU A 505 3.10 -27.16 6.48
N GLU A 506 4.42 -27.37 6.48
CA GLU A 506 5.24 -27.13 7.66
C GLU A 506 5.29 -25.63 8.04
N LYS A 507 5.37 -24.73 7.06
CA LYS A 507 5.21 -23.27 7.29
C LYS A 507 3.89 -22.97 7.99
N TYR A 508 2.78 -23.49 7.48
CA TYR A 508 1.46 -23.29 8.07
C TYR A 508 1.38 -23.81 9.51
N LYS A 509 1.84 -25.03 9.79
CA LYS A 509 1.89 -25.58 11.16
C LYS A 509 2.69 -24.69 12.10
N ARG A 510 3.88 -24.22 11.68
CA ARG A 510 4.71 -23.30 12.47
C ARG A 510 3.97 -22.00 12.79
N HIS A 511 3.20 -21.46 11.84
CA HIS A 511 2.45 -20.23 12.05
C HIS A 511 1.18 -20.42 12.89
N LEU A 512 0.60 -21.64 12.94
CA LEU A 512 -0.54 -21.93 13.81
C LEU A 512 -0.12 -22.12 15.28
N GLY A 513 1.02 -22.77 15.52
CA GLY A 513 1.45 -23.22 16.85
C GLY A 513 1.45 -22.16 17.95
N PRO A 514 1.92 -20.92 17.70
CA PRO A 514 1.90 -19.86 18.70
C PRO A 514 0.50 -19.37 19.11
N HIS A 515 -0.56 -19.70 18.34
CA HIS A 515 -1.90 -19.16 18.52
C HIS A 515 -2.92 -20.19 19.00
N TYR A 516 -2.66 -21.48 18.79
CA TYR A 516 -3.62 -22.53 19.06
C TYR A 516 -2.99 -23.75 19.74
N PRO A 517 -3.73 -24.46 20.61
CA PRO A 517 -3.27 -25.72 21.16
C PRO A 517 -3.08 -26.76 20.05
N GLU A 518 -2.16 -27.71 20.27
CA GLU A 518 -1.79 -28.74 19.27
C GLU A 518 -3.00 -29.49 18.69
N ALA A 519 -4.02 -29.76 19.51
CA ALA A 519 -5.26 -30.40 19.05
C ALA A 519 -6.00 -29.59 17.97
N ARG A 520 -6.09 -28.26 18.14
CA ARG A 520 -6.69 -27.36 17.14
C ARG A 520 -5.81 -27.21 15.91
N VAL A 521 -4.49 -27.16 16.08
CA VAL A 521 -3.53 -27.17 14.95
C VAL A 521 -3.73 -28.43 14.09
N LYS A 522 -3.83 -29.60 14.74
CA LYS A 522 -4.08 -30.87 14.06
C LYS A 522 -5.42 -30.88 13.33
N GLU A 523 -6.49 -30.42 13.98
CA GLU A 523 -7.83 -30.31 13.38
C GLU A 523 -7.81 -29.45 12.09
N LEU A 524 -7.18 -28.27 12.16
CA LEU A 524 -7.05 -27.36 11.02
C LEU A 524 -6.23 -27.97 9.87
N VAL A 525 -5.12 -28.64 10.19
CA VAL A 525 -4.29 -29.34 9.21
C VAL A 525 -5.06 -30.47 8.52
N GLU A 526 -5.73 -31.33 9.29
CA GLU A 526 -6.52 -32.44 8.75
C GLU A 526 -7.66 -31.94 7.87
N LEU A 527 -8.37 -30.88 8.27
CA LEU A 527 -9.42 -30.27 7.47
C LEU A 527 -8.90 -29.72 6.15
N ASN A 528 -7.78 -28.97 6.17
CA ASN A 528 -7.24 -28.36 4.95
C ASN A 528 -6.67 -29.39 3.96
N LEU A 529 -6.23 -30.56 4.43
CA LEU A 529 -5.73 -31.64 3.58
C LEU A 529 -6.86 -32.51 2.99
N ASP A 530 -8.06 -32.49 3.57
CA ASP A 530 -9.25 -33.13 2.99
C ASP A 530 -10.00 -32.13 2.08
N ALA A 531 -9.63 -32.12 0.80
CA ALA A 531 -10.21 -31.21 -0.20
C ALA A 531 -11.74 -31.24 -0.25
N LYS A 532 -12.36 -32.44 -0.15
CA LYS A 532 -13.82 -32.57 -0.24
C LYS A 532 -14.50 -31.98 1.00
N LYS A 533 -13.99 -32.33 2.18
CA LYS A 533 -14.50 -31.81 3.45
C LYS A 533 -14.33 -30.29 3.51
N LEU A 534 -13.13 -29.79 3.22
CA LEU A 534 -12.84 -28.35 3.17
C LEU A 534 -13.81 -27.63 2.24
N GLU A 535 -13.89 -28.03 0.97
CA GLU A 535 -14.73 -27.37 -0.04
C GLU A 535 -16.21 -27.28 0.36
N SER A 536 -16.71 -28.27 1.10
CA SER A 536 -18.10 -28.32 1.57
C SER A 536 -18.36 -27.60 2.90
N THR A 537 -17.32 -27.16 3.62
CA THR A 537 -17.45 -26.55 4.95
C THR A 537 -18.08 -25.16 4.83
N PRO A 538 -19.14 -24.83 5.59
CA PRO A 538 -19.68 -23.48 5.65
C PRO A 538 -18.62 -22.47 6.11
N VAL A 539 -18.54 -21.31 5.47
CA VAL A 539 -17.46 -20.34 5.71
C VAL A 539 -17.42 -19.85 7.16
N ASP A 540 -18.57 -19.64 7.79
CA ASP A 540 -18.63 -19.16 9.18
C ASP A 540 -18.14 -20.20 10.19
N GLU A 541 -18.44 -21.47 9.93
CA GLU A 541 -17.92 -22.59 10.72
C GLU A 541 -16.42 -22.76 10.52
N TYR A 542 -15.93 -22.59 9.28
CA TYR A 542 -14.50 -22.60 8.98
C TYR A 542 -13.77 -21.46 9.71
N VAL A 543 -14.32 -20.24 9.69
CA VAL A 543 -13.73 -19.09 10.40
C VAL A 543 -13.76 -19.28 11.91
N ASP A 544 -14.82 -19.88 12.47
CA ASP A 544 -14.92 -20.16 13.91
C ASP A 544 -13.77 -21.05 14.43
N LEU A 545 -13.20 -21.94 13.59
CA LEU A 545 -12.02 -22.74 13.92
C LEU A 545 -10.75 -21.89 14.17
N TYR A 546 -10.70 -20.66 13.68
CA TYR A 546 -9.58 -19.74 13.87
C TYR A 546 -9.85 -18.69 14.95
N THR A 547 -11.01 -18.73 15.62
CA THR A 547 -11.33 -17.71 16.63
C THR A 547 -10.70 -18.05 17.96
N VAL A 548 -10.30 -17.01 18.70
CA VAL A 548 -9.83 -17.13 20.08
C VAL A 548 -10.82 -16.40 20.98
N GLU A 549 -10.97 -16.88 22.22
CA GLU A 549 -11.79 -16.18 23.20
C GLU A 549 -11.15 -14.83 23.57
N SER A 550 -11.98 -13.85 23.92
CA SER A 550 -11.49 -12.58 24.46
C SER A 550 -10.84 -12.87 25.81
N THR A 551 -9.51 -12.87 25.85
CA THR A 551 -8.82 -12.72 27.13
C THR A 551 -9.18 -11.35 27.71
N PRO A 552 -9.45 -11.22 29.01
CA PRO A 552 -9.81 -9.94 29.63
C PRO A 552 -8.80 -8.85 29.26
N GLU A 553 -9.24 -7.59 29.21
CA GLU A 553 -8.42 -6.42 28.80
C GLU A 553 -7.06 -6.32 29.52
N PHE A 554 -6.90 -6.96 30.68
CA PHE A 554 -5.68 -6.98 31.49
C PHE A 554 -4.70 -8.12 31.17
N ALA A 555 -5.09 -9.14 30.42
CA ALA A 555 -4.24 -10.31 30.16
C ALA A 555 -2.94 -9.98 29.42
N PRO A 556 -2.93 -9.10 28.39
CA PRO A 556 -1.68 -8.72 27.71
C PRO A 556 -0.73 -7.93 28.62
N GLU A 557 -1.26 -7.13 29.55
CA GLU A 557 -0.45 -6.40 30.53
C GLU A 557 0.08 -7.34 31.62
N LEU A 558 -0.73 -8.31 32.03
CA LEU A 558 -0.33 -9.35 32.98
C LEU A 558 0.77 -10.25 32.40
N GLU A 559 0.65 -10.65 31.14
CA GLU A 559 1.69 -11.40 30.41
C GLU A 559 2.96 -10.57 30.25
N ASN A 560 2.84 -9.27 29.93
CA ASN A 560 4.01 -8.38 29.85
C ASN A 560 4.74 -8.25 31.19
N LEU A 561 4.00 -8.19 32.30
CA LEU A 561 4.56 -8.17 33.65
C LEU A 561 5.23 -9.50 34.00
N LEU A 562 4.68 -10.64 33.55
CA LEU A 562 5.26 -11.96 33.73
C LEU A 562 6.56 -12.11 32.92
N GLU A 563 6.55 -11.74 31.64
CA GLU A 563 7.73 -11.79 30.76
C GLU A 563 8.87 -10.89 31.26
N ARG A 564 8.53 -9.76 31.89
CA ARG A 564 9.51 -8.86 32.51
C ARG A 564 9.97 -9.31 33.90
N GLY A 565 9.45 -10.43 34.40
CA GLY A 565 9.74 -10.96 35.74
C GLY A 565 9.27 -10.04 36.87
N VAL A 566 8.29 -9.16 36.60
CA VAL A 566 7.70 -8.25 37.59
C VAL A 566 6.70 -9.01 38.48
N ILE A 567 6.04 -10.02 37.91
CA ILE A 567 5.21 -11.00 38.61
C ILE A 567 5.72 -12.41 38.27
N ASP A 568 5.45 -13.39 39.14
CA ASP A 568 5.74 -14.80 38.88
C ASP A 568 4.48 -15.56 38.42
N ASP A 569 4.66 -16.81 37.97
CA ASP A 569 3.57 -17.64 37.46
C ASP A 569 2.43 -17.81 38.47
N SER A 570 2.74 -17.88 39.77
CA SER A 570 1.74 -18.01 40.83
C SER A 570 0.88 -16.74 40.96
N VAL A 571 1.48 -15.56 40.82
CA VAL A 571 0.78 -14.27 40.87
C VAL A 571 -0.04 -14.06 39.59
N TYR A 572 0.51 -14.44 38.44
CA TYR A 572 -0.21 -14.43 37.17
C TYR A 572 -1.49 -15.29 37.25
N ASP A 573 -1.36 -16.54 37.68
CA ASP A 573 -2.50 -17.47 37.81
C ASP A 573 -3.55 -16.99 38.80
N THR A 574 -3.11 -16.39 39.92
CA THR A 574 -4.00 -15.86 40.95
C THR A 574 -4.83 -14.68 40.41
N ILE A 575 -4.19 -13.74 39.71
CA ILE A 575 -4.88 -12.59 39.14
C ILE A 575 -5.79 -13.05 38.00
N ASN A 576 -5.32 -13.93 37.13
CA ASN A 576 -6.10 -14.45 36.00
C ASN A 576 -7.36 -15.20 36.46
N THR A 577 -7.25 -15.97 37.56
CA THR A 577 -8.39 -16.70 38.17
C THR A 577 -9.37 -15.76 38.90
N ALA A 578 -8.91 -14.58 39.33
CA ALA A 578 -9.73 -13.59 40.03
C ALA A 578 -10.46 -12.61 39.09
N LEU A 579 -10.14 -12.60 37.79
CA LEU A 579 -10.82 -11.78 36.80
C LEU A 579 -12.26 -12.30 36.58
N PRO A 580 -13.29 -11.44 36.63
CA PRO A 580 -14.66 -11.87 36.41
C PRO A 580 -14.82 -12.33 34.95
N GLY A 581 -15.33 -13.54 34.75
CA GLY A 581 -15.75 -13.99 33.43
C GLY A 581 -16.86 -13.10 32.89
N GLU A 582 -16.77 -12.66 31.63
CA GLU A 582 -17.84 -11.88 31.02
C GLU A 582 -19.14 -12.68 31.05
N SER A 583 -20.18 -12.04 31.59
CA SER A 583 -21.51 -12.60 31.61
C SER A 583 -22.07 -12.61 30.19
N SER A 584 -22.12 -13.77 29.56
CA SER A 584 -22.87 -13.94 28.30
C SER A 584 -24.33 -13.54 28.53
N LEU A 585 -24.78 -12.42 27.95
CA LEU A 585 -26.20 -12.06 27.87
C LEU A 585 -26.91 -12.96 26.84
N SER A 586 -26.93 -14.26 27.10
CA SER A 586 -27.76 -15.24 26.39
C SER A 586 -28.07 -16.41 27.33
N GLY A 587 -29.03 -16.20 28.23
CA GLY A 587 -29.59 -17.24 29.10
C GLY A 587 -31.07 -17.54 28.77
N PRO A 588 -31.51 -18.80 28.75
CA PRO A 588 -32.85 -19.19 28.31
C PRO A 588 -33.93 -18.89 29.36
N LEU A 589 -35.12 -18.49 28.90
CA LEU A 589 -36.33 -18.29 29.69
C LEU A 589 -36.60 -19.51 30.60
N LYS A 590 -36.63 -19.30 31.92
CA LYS A 590 -37.16 -20.29 32.87
C LYS A 590 -38.42 -19.78 33.56
N THR A 591 -39.46 -20.58 33.39
CA THR A 591 -40.79 -20.54 34.00
C THR A 591 -40.73 -20.63 35.52
N ALA A 592 -41.51 -19.81 36.22
CA ALA A 592 -41.62 -19.83 37.68
C ALA A 592 -42.82 -20.68 38.16
N THR A 593 -42.54 -21.81 38.80
CA THR A 593 -43.42 -22.46 39.78
C THR A 593 -43.10 -21.93 41.17
N GLY A 594 -44.12 -21.53 41.92
CA GLY A 594 -43.97 -20.72 43.13
C GLY A 594 -43.74 -21.45 44.45
N ASN A 595 -43.36 -20.67 45.46
CA ASN A 595 -43.93 -20.65 46.82
C ASN A 595 -43.33 -19.45 47.56
N LYS A 596 -44.12 -18.41 47.80
CA LYS A 596 -44.70 -18.03 49.10
C LYS A 596 -43.67 -17.87 50.24
N ASN A 597 -43.36 -16.62 50.55
CA ASN A 597 -43.58 -16.12 51.91
C ASN A 597 -43.97 -14.64 51.88
N VAL A 598 -45.05 -14.36 52.59
CA VAL A 598 -45.73 -13.08 52.71
C VAL A 598 -45.27 -12.43 54.01
N ASN A 599 -44.98 -11.13 53.99
CA ASN A 599 -45.36 -10.25 55.09
C ASN A 599 -45.67 -8.84 54.59
N THR A 600 -46.66 -8.26 55.24
CA THR A 600 -47.64 -7.29 54.75
C THR A 600 -47.38 -5.86 55.21
N ALA A 601 -47.60 -4.88 54.33
CA ALA A 601 -48.18 -3.58 54.67
C ALA A 601 -48.81 -2.93 53.42
N ALA A 602 -50.04 -2.43 53.55
CA ALA A 602 -50.87 -1.83 52.50
C ALA A 602 -51.06 -0.30 52.75
N PRO A 603 -51.89 0.43 51.99
CA PRO A 603 -51.53 1.15 50.77
C PRO A 603 -51.84 2.68 50.85
N LYS A 604 -51.37 3.50 49.90
CA LYS A 604 -52.01 4.81 49.59
C LYS A 604 -51.71 5.34 48.17
N ALA A 605 -52.81 5.44 47.41
CA ALA A 605 -53.24 6.28 46.28
C ALA A 605 -52.28 7.02 45.33
N ALA A 606 -52.69 7.01 44.04
CA ALA A 606 -52.16 7.61 42.81
C ALA A 606 -52.36 9.14 42.69
N THR A 607 -51.56 9.90 41.91
CA THR A 607 -51.66 10.26 40.46
C THR A 607 -50.71 11.48 40.19
N PRO A 608 -50.51 12.03 38.96
CA PRO A 608 -50.40 11.47 37.60
C PRO A 608 -49.12 11.96 36.84
N ALA A 609 -48.91 11.45 35.62
CA ALA A 609 -47.82 11.83 34.70
C ALA A 609 -47.94 13.24 34.09
N PRO A 610 -46.82 13.79 33.56
CA PRO A 610 -46.88 14.66 32.39
C PRO A 610 -45.93 14.25 31.24
N ALA A 611 -46.22 14.84 30.08
CA ALA A 611 -45.90 14.41 28.73
C ALA A 611 -44.52 14.83 28.17
N ALA A 612 -44.29 14.36 26.95
CA ALA A 612 -43.10 14.47 26.10
C ALA A 612 -42.60 15.90 25.79
N HIS A 613 -41.28 16.05 25.65
CA HIS A 613 -40.64 17.23 25.05
C HIS A 613 -39.48 16.89 24.10
N ALA A 614 -39.39 17.73 23.06
CA ALA A 614 -38.49 17.74 21.90
C ALA A 614 -37.07 18.31 22.23
N PRO A 615 -36.07 18.16 21.34
CA PRO A 615 -34.66 18.41 21.68
C PRO A 615 -34.27 19.90 21.60
N PRO A 616 -33.28 20.37 22.40
CA PRO A 616 -32.88 21.77 22.42
C PRO A 616 -31.69 22.06 21.49
N THR A 617 -31.86 23.05 20.62
CA THR A 617 -30.78 23.81 19.96
C THR A 617 -30.77 25.23 20.53
N LYS A 618 -29.65 25.67 21.13
CA LYS A 618 -29.13 27.07 21.11
C LYS A 618 -27.97 27.25 22.10
N ALA A 619 -26.76 27.39 21.57
CA ALA A 619 -25.65 28.10 22.20
C ALA A 619 -24.73 28.66 21.09
N PHE A 620 -25.19 29.74 20.45
CA PHE A 620 -24.44 30.51 19.44
C PHE A 620 -24.89 31.99 19.49
N GLU A 621 -24.83 32.60 20.67
CA GLU A 621 -25.35 33.97 20.86
C GLU A 621 -24.36 34.96 21.50
N ASP A 622 -23.04 34.72 21.45
CA ASP A 622 -22.06 35.71 21.92
C ASP A 622 -20.84 35.89 21.01
N LEU A 623 -21.05 36.46 19.81
CA LEU A 623 -19.96 37.13 19.08
C LEU A 623 -20.51 38.30 18.24
N LYS A 624 -20.33 39.52 18.78
CA LYS A 624 -20.60 40.79 18.10
C LYS A 624 -19.39 41.21 17.27
N VAL A 625 -19.55 41.32 15.95
CA VAL A 625 -18.61 41.99 15.05
C VAL A 625 -19.19 43.35 14.66
N LYS A 626 -18.44 44.43 14.87
CA LYS A 626 -18.70 45.74 14.26
C LYS A 626 -17.80 45.89 13.04
N SER A 627 -18.41 46.05 11.86
CA SER A 627 -17.79 46.55 10.64
C SER A 627 -17.41 48.03 10.81
N HIS A 628 -16.50 48.55 9.97
CA HIS A 628 -16.63 49.78 9.18
C HIS A 628 -15.29 50.01 8.42
N SER A 629 -15.34 50.07 7.10
CA SER A 629 -14.23 50.50 6.22
C SER A 629 -14.43 51.95 5.79
N PRO A 630 -13.34 52.68 5.48
CA PRO A 630 -13.36 53.67 4.41
C PRO A 630 -12.37 53.34 3.28
N ALA A 631 -12.71 53.77 2.07
CA ALA A 631 -11.98 53.56 0.81
C ALA A 631 -10.77 54.53 0.61
N PRO A 632 -9.83 54.24 -0.31
CA PRO A 632 -8.53 54.92 -0.40
C PRO A 632 -8.51 56.08 -1.43
N PRO A 633 -7.55 57.04 -1.35
CA PRO A 633 -7.16 57.85 -2.50
C PRO A 633 -5.95 57.26 -3.25
N ALA A 634 -5.89 57.65 -4.52
CA ALA A 634 -5.14 57.07 -5.62
C ALA A 634 -3.62 57.36 -5.62
N TYR A 635 -2.92 56.47 -6.34
CA TYR A 635 -1.51 56.54 -6.71
C TYR A 635 -1.31 57.53 -7.87
N ASP A 636 -0.42 58.49 -7.68
CA ASP A 636 0.29 59.09 -8.80
C ASP A 636 1.68 59.56 -8.36
N GLN A 637 2.64 59.39 -9.27
CA GLN A 637 4.03 59.89 -9.26
C GLN A 637 5.12 58.97 -8.67
N THR A 638 5.81 58.26 -9.56
CA THR A 638 7.23 57.86 -9.40
C THR A 638 8.11 58.64 -10.37
N PRO A 639 9.23 59.24 -9.93
CA PRO A 639 10.35 59.61 -10.80
C PRO A 639 11.43 58.50 -10.91
N PRO A 640 12.34 58.54 -11.92
CA PRO A 640 13.27 57.45 -12.28
C PRO A 640 14.53 57.37 -11.39
N PRO A 641 15.37 56.31 -11.53
CA PRO A 641 16.26 55.82 -10.48
C PRO A 641 17.62 56.55 -10.41
N GLY A 642 18.15 56.66 -9.19
CA GLY A 642 19.55 57.00 -8.93
C GLY A 642 20.46 55.75 -8.90
N PRO A 643 21.76 55.88 -9.25
CA PRO A 643 22.74 54.78 -9.25
C PRO A 643 23.13 54.35 -7.81
N PRO A 644 23.67 53.11 -7.62
CA PRO A 644 23.57 52.40 -6.35
C PRO A 644 24.75 52.66 -5.40
N PRO A 645 24.60 52.45 -4.08
CA PRO A 645 25.73 52.25 -3.19
C PRO A 645 25.95 50.79 -2.80
N ARG A 646 27.25 50.48 -2.64
CA ARG A 646 27.90 49.19 -2.38
C ARG A 646 27.79 48.74 -0.92
N ASN A 647 27.39 47.48 -0.74
CA ASN A 647 27.86 46.44 0.21
C ASN A 647 26.69 45.50 0.47
N VAL A 648 26.53 44.47 -0.37
CA VAL A 648 25.44 43.50 -0.26
C VAL A 648 26.08 42.14 -0.01
N LYS A 649 25.82 41.54 1.15
CA LYS A 649 26.10 40.11 1.38
C LYS A 649 25.45 39.34 0.22
N PRO A 650 26.15 38.43 -0.47
CA PRO A 650 25.60 37.77 -1.65
C PRO A 650 24.32 37.02 -1.26
N THR A 651 23.20 37.40 -1.86
CA THR A 651 21.91 36.73 -1.68
C THR A 651 21.98 35.38 -2.40
N VAL A 652 21.96 34.29 -1.65
CA VAL A 652 22.00 32.92 -2.17
C VAL A 652 20.64 32.44 -2.68
N ALA A 653 19.55 33.06 -2.21
CA ALA A 653 18.20 32.85 -2.71
C ALA A 653 17.27 33.98 -2.25
N ASN A 654 16.17 34.20 -2.97
CA ASN A 654 15.06 35.02 -2.49
C ASN A 654 13.93 34.09 -2.05
N ALA A 655 13.34 34.37 -0.90
CA ALA A 655 12.21 33.59 -0.38
C ALA A 655 11.06 34.51 0.01
N ARG A 656 9.83 33.99 -0.06
CA ARG A 656 8.60 34.64 0.40
C ARG A 656 8.06 33.94 1.63
N ALA A 657 7.77 34.68 2.68
CA ALA A 657 7.16 34.14 3.90
C ALA A 657 5.77 33.56 3.62
N LEU A 658 5.53 32.32 4.02
CA LEU A 658 4.22 31.67 3.94
C LEU A 658 3.35 31.96 5.17
N TYR A 659 4.00 32.25 6.30
CA TYR A 659 3.38 32.52 7.59
C TYR A 659 4.11 33.68 8.29
N CYS A 660 3.45 34.34 9.24
CA CYS A 660 4.14 35.26 10.12
C CYS A 660 5.05 34.50 11.10
N TYR A 661 6.19 35.09 11.42
CA TYR A 661 7.13 34.59 12.41
C TYR A 661 7.53 35.75 13.33
N ALA A 662 7.21 35.61 14.61
CA ALA A 662 7.60 36.56 15.64
C ALA A 662 8.88 36.06 16.33
N ALA A 663 9.94 36.84 16.27
CA ALA A 663 11.23 36.53 16.88
C ALA A 663 11.08 36.32 18.39
N SER A 664 11.68 35.22 18.87
CA SER A 664 11.73 34.91 20.31
C SER A 664 12.99 35.48 20.99
N ASP A 665 14.00 35.81 20.19
CA ASP A 665 15.36 36.24 20.55
C ASP A 665 15.75 37.41 19.64
N GLY A 666 16.59 38.35 20.10
CA GLY A 666 17.13 39.45 19.28
C GLY A 666 18.03 39.03 18.11
N ARG A 667 18.36 37.74 17.97
CA ARG A 667 19.07 37.14 16.83
C ARG A 667 18.14 36.59 15.75
N ASP A 668 16.85 36.46 16.06
CA ASP A 668 15.83 35.95 15.16
C ASP A 668 15.26 37.06 14.28
N LEU A 669 14.97 36.74 13.02
CA LEU A 669 14.35 37.66 12.08
C LEU A 669 12.83 37.57 12.16
N SER A 670 12.15 38.64 12.60
CA SER A 670 10.69 38.72 12.51
C SER A 670 10.21 39.09 11.11
N PHE A 671 9.14 38.46 10.64
CA PHE A 671 8.51 38.78 9.36
C PHE A 671 7.02 38.41 9.35
N GLU A 672 6.27 39.10 8.50
CA GLU A 672 4.86 38.86 8.27
C GLU A 672 4.67 37.92 7.07
N LYS A 673 3.49 37.31 6.97
CA LYS A 673 3.13 36.52 5.80
C LYS A 673 3.27 37.38 4.53
N ASP A 674 3.83 36.76 3.48
CA ASP A 674 4.15 37.34 2.17
C ASP A 674 5.33 38.32 2.13
N ASP A 675 6.04 38.54 3.25
CA ASP A 675 7.30 39.28 3.24
C ASP A 675 8.36 38.60 2.36
N ARG A 676 9.14 39.41 1.63
CA ARG A 676 10.30 38.95 0.88
C ARG A 676 11.53 38.96 1.77
N ILE A 677 12.28 37.86 1.73
CA ILE A 677 13.47 37.64 2.52
C ILE A 677 14.61 37.29 1.57
N ALA A 678 15.63 38.13 1.55
CA ALA A 678 16.90 37.86 0.89
C ALA A 678 17.70 36.90 1.79
N VAL A 679 17.84 35.64 1.36
CA VAL A 679 18.59 34.63 2.09
C VAL A 679 20.06 34.80 1.80
N TYR A 680 20.88 34.90 2.85
CA TYR A 680 22.33 35.07 2.74
C TYR A 680 23.09 33.76 2.97
N GLU A 681 22.59 32.89 3.85
CA GLU A 681 23.27 31.64 4.19
C GLU A 681 22.29 30.56 4.68
N TYR A 682 22.50 29.32 4.26
CA TYR A 682 21.78 28.15 4.78
C TYR A 682 22.58 27.57 5.95
N MET A 683 22.22 27.89 7.19
CA MET A 683 23.01 27.47 8.36
C MET A 683 22.89 25.97 8.63
N ASN A 684 21.68 25.43 8.50
CA ASN A 684 21.39 23.99 8.53
C ASN A 684 20.05 23.71 7.80
N GLN A 685 19.54 22.48 7.90
CA GLN A 685 18.32 22.06 7.21
C GLN A 685 17.06 22.84 7.67
N ASP A 686 17.06 23.33 8.90
CA ASP A 686 15.88 23.94 9.54
C ASP A 686 15.99 25.47 9.69
N TRP A 687 17.20 26.03 9.76
CA TRP A 687 17.44 27.45 10.07
C TRP A 687 18.32 28.14 9.02
N TRP A 688 17.81 29.25 8.49
CA TRP A 688 18.47 30.08 7.47
C TRP A 688 18.72 31.49 7.99
N MET A 689 19.74 32.14 7.46
CA MET A 689 20.07 33.53 7.77
C MET A 689 19.71 34.41 6.59
N GLY A 690 19.04 35.54 6.83
CA GLY A 690 18.68 36.47 5.77
C GLY A 690 18.22 37.82 6.27
N ARG A 691 17.75 38.64 5.34
CA ARG A 691 17.24 39.98 5.57
C ARG A 691 15.83 40.12 5.07
N ASN A 692 14.92 40.58 5.92
CA ASN A 692 13.58 40.94 5.46
C ASN A 692 13.68 42.25 4.67
N GLU A 693 13.27 42.23 3.40
CA GLU A 693 13.35 43.39 2.51
C GLU A 693 12.42 44.52 2.95
N ARG A 694 11.32 44.21 3.64
CA ARG A 694 10.35 45.20 4.14
C ARG A 694 10.86 45.94 5.37
N THR A 695 11.39 45.22 6.35
CA THR A 695 11.82 45.82 7.64
C THR A 695 13.31 46.18 7.65
N GLY A 696 14.08 45.64 6.71
CA GLY A 696 15.53 45.81 6.63
C GLY A 696 16.31 45.09 7.73
N GLN A 697 15.65 44.36 8.63
CA GLN A 697 16.28 43.60 9.71
C GLN A 697 16.93 42.33 9.19
N GLU A 698 18.06 41.95 9.80
CA GLU A 698 18.79 40.71 9.53
C GLU A 698 18.69 39.79 10.74
N GLY A 699 18.57 38.48 10.50
CA GLY A 699 18.52 37.49 11.56
C GLY A 699 18.26 36.09 11.01
N ILE A 700 18.25 35.12 11.92
CA ILE A 700 17.96 33.72 11.58
C ILE A 700 16.46 33.46 11.60
N PHE A 701 16.00 32.53 10.77
CA PHE A 701 14.61 32.13 10.73
C PHE A 701 14.41 30.69 10.24
N PRO A 702 13.29 30.05 10.62
CA PRO A 702 13.02 28.67 10.26
C PRO A 702 12.59 28.54 8.78
N ARG A 703 13.20 27.59 8.06
CA ARG A 703 13.01 27.36 6.62
C ARG A 703 11.57 27.01 6.25
N ASN A 704 10.85 26.27 7.09
CA ASN A 704 9.47 25.86 6.84
C ASN A 704 8.47 27.04 6.84
N TYR A 705 8.89 28.24 7.25
CA TYR A 705 8.05 29.45 7.22
C TYR A 705 8.14 30.22 5.90
N VAL A 706 9.01 29.82 4.97
CA VAL A 706 9.25 30.53 3.72
C VAL A 706 9.18 29.61 2.49
N LEU A 707 8.91 30.19 1.32
CA LEU A 707 8.96 29.53 0.02
C LEU A 707 10.02 30.22 -0.83
N VAL A 708 11.03 29.47 -1.29
CA VAL A 708 12.07 30.02 -2.18
C VAL A 708 11.49 30.29 -3.57
N ASP A 709 11.70 31.50 -4.08
CA ASP A 709 11.36 31.86 -5.45
C ASP A 709 12.29 31.06 -6.41
N GLN A 710 11.73 30.24 -7.30
CA GLN A 710 12.52 29.49 -8.29
C GLN A 710 13.15 30.46 -9.30
N GLU A 711 14.47 30.40 -9.47
CA GLU A 711 15.20 31.22 -10.45
C GLU A 711 14.72 30.97 -11.89
N THR A 712 14.19 32.01 -12.52
CA THR A 712 13.97 32.07 -13.97
C THR A 712 15.32 32.03 -14.71
N LYS A 713 15.65 30.90 -15.33
CA LYS A 713 16.74 30.83 -16.32
C LYS A 713 16.48 31.84 -17.45
N LYS A 714 17.38 32.80 -17.64
CA LYS A 714 17.36 33.75 -18.76
C LYS A 714 17.53 33.00 -20.10
N PRO A 715 16.77 33.35 -21.16
CA PRO A 715 16.80 32.66 -22.44
C PRO A 715 18.02 33.07 -23.29
N VAL A 716 18.65 32.10 -23.95
CA VAL A 716 19.70 32.29 -24.97
C VAL A 716 19.04 32.34 -26.36
N ALA A 717 19.45 33.29 -27.19
CA ALA A 717 18.86 33.59 -28.50
C ALA A 717 19.15 32.51 -29.58
N PRO A 718 18.27 32.33 -30.59
CA PRO A 718 18.38 31.26 -31.59
C PRO A 718 19.29 31.63 -32.79
N ILE A 719 20.01 30.63 -33.30
CA ILE A 719 20.76 30.67 -34.59
C ILE A 719 19.90 29.94 -35.66
N PRO A 720 19.82 30.41 -36.92
CA PRO A 720 18.80 29.97 -37.89
C PRO A 720 19.18 28.68 -38.63
N GLN A 721 18.21 27.79 -38.86
CA GLN A 721 18.34 26.62 -39.74
C GLN A 721 17.96 26.96 -41.20
N PRO A 722 18.73 26.51 -42.21
CA PRO A 722 18.32 26.60 -43.61
C PRO A 722 17.37 25.47 -44.02
N GLN A 723 16.40 25.86 -44.84
CA GLN A 723 15.26 25.10 -45.35
C GLN A 723 15.63 24.44 -46.69
N TYR A 724 15.41 23.13 -46.86
CA TYR A 724 15.39 22.47 -48.18
C TYR A 724 14.29 21.40 -48.25
N GLY A 725 13.58 21.40 -49.38
CA GLY A 725 12.27 20.77 -49.58
C GLY A 725 12.26 19.29 -49.92
N TYR A 726 11.07 18.70 -49.75
CA TYR A 726 10.72 17.32 -50.11
C TYR A 726 10.38 17.16 -51.59
N PRO A 727 10.63 15.97 -52.15
CA PRO A 727 9.69 15.37 -53.09
C PRO A 727 9.12 14.02 -52.63
N ALA A 728 7.81 13.95 -52.87
CA ALA A 728 6.83 12.87 -53.00
C ALA A 728 7.18 11.37 -52.84
N TYR A 729 6.18 10.70 -52.25
CA TYR A 729 5.94 9.26 -52.14
C TYR A 729 5.99 8.48 -53.47
N SER A 730 6.69 7.35 -53.48
CA SER A 730 6.18 6.13 -54.13
C SER A 730 6.80 4.85 -53.51
N GLN A 731 5.91 3.91 -53.16
CA GLN A 731 6.11 2.45 -53.00
C GLN A 731 6.83 1.88 -51.75
N GLY A 732 6.05 1.16 -50.94
CA GLY A 732 6.33 -0.18 -50.37
C GLY A 732 7.43 -0.35 -49.30
N PRO A 733 7.17 -1.02 -48.16
CA PRO A 733 8.13 -1.14 -47.07
C PRO A 733 9.07 -2.35 -47.23
N PRO A 734 10.36 -2.22 -46.86
CA PRO A 734 11.17 -3.33 -46.36
C PRO A 734 11.61 -3.11 -44.90
N PRO A 735 12.10 -4.16 -44.20
CA PRO A 735 11.86 -4.39 -42.78
C PRO A 735 12.71 -3.54 -41.82
N GLN A 736 12.14 -3.21 -40.66
CA GLN A 736 12.84 -2.54 -39.56
C GLN A 736 13.92 -3.46 -38.95
N GLN A 737 15.18 -3.07 -39.14
CA GLN A 737 16.32 -3.57 -38.38
C GLN A 737 16.37 -2.92 -37.00
N ASN A 738 16.60 -3.76 -35.99
CA ASN A 738 16.72 -3.43 -34.57
C ASN A 738 18.07 -2.71 -34.29
N PRO A 739 18.12 -1.51 -33.68
CA PRO A 739 19.33 -0.68 -33.64
C PRO A 739 20.35 -1.04 -32.54
N TYR A 740 20.38 -2.27 -32.04
CA TYR A 740 21.29 -2.69 -30.95
C TYR A 740 22.28 -3.80 -31.33
N ASN A 741 22.74 -3.83 -32.58
CA ASN A 741 23.84 -4.70 -32.99
C ASN A 741 25.00 -3.89 -33.58
N SER A 742 25.81 -3.26 -32.73
CA SER A 742 27.12 -2.76 -33.13
C SER A 742 28.20 -3.75 -32.67
N HIS A 743 28.67 -4.54 -33.64
CA HIS A 743 29.90 -5.32 -33.55
C HIS A 743 31.12 -4.42 -33.31
N VAL A 744 31.95 -4.80 -32.33
CA VAL A 744 33.27 -4.20 -32.08
C VAL A 744 34.31 -4.96 -32.91
N PRO A 745 35.15 -4.31 -33.75
CA PRO A 745 36.23 -5.00 -34.47
C PRO A 745 37.52 -5.13 -33.63
N PRO A 746 38.39 -6.14 -33.90
CA PRO A 746 39.47 -6.54 -33.00
C PRO A 746 40.86 -5.94 -33.30
N MET A 747 41.67 -5.86 -32.23
CA MET A 747 43.14 -5.89 -32.03
C MET A 747 44.15 -5.28 -33.03
N ALA A 748 45.17 -4.64 -32.45
CA ALA A 748 46.56 -4.79 -32.90
C ALA A 748 47.53 -4.86 -31.69
N VAL A 749 48.32 -5.94 -31.64
CA VAL A 749 49.45 -6.19 -30.75
C VAL A 749 50.73 -5.69 -31.43
N ALA A 750 51.67 -5.12 -30.68
CA ALA A 750 53.04 -4.90 -31.15
C ALA A 750 54.05 -5.37 -30.08
N GLU A 751 54.77 -6.44 -30.42
CA GLU A 751 56.07 -6.82 -29.83
C GLU A 751 57.18 -5.89 -30.34
N GLY A 752 58.24 -5.70 -29.55
CA GLY A 752 59.46 -5.04 -30.04
C GLY A 752 60.50 -4.66 -28.98
N SER A 753 61.28 -5.66 -28.54
CA SER A 753 62.71 -5.64 -28.16
C SER A 753 63.47 -4.32 -27.97
N GLY A 754 64.25 -4.24 -26.87
CA GLY A 754 65.40 -3.32 -26.77
C GLY A 754 66.08 -3.29 -25.40
N GLN A 755 67.06 -4.17 -25.16
CA GLN A 755 68.12 -4.04 -24.14
C GLN A 755 69.27 -3.18 -24.72
N PRO A 756 70.11 -2.49 -23.91
CA PRO A 756 71.32 -3.17 -23.40
C PRO A 756 71.84 -2.75 -21.99
N GLN A 757 72.46 -3.77 -21.36
CA GLN A 757 73.57 -3.87 -20.39
C GLN A 757 74.21 -2.69 -19.61
N GLY A 758 74.53 -3.01 -18.33
CA GLY A 758 75.75 -2.65 -17.57
C GLY A 758 75.57 -1.52 -16.54
N GLN A 759 76.13 -1.50 -15.33
CA GLN A 759 77.02 -2.37 -14.54
C GLN A 759 77.02 -1.81 -13.08
N GLU A 760 77.60 -2.59 -12.15
CA GLU A 760 77.71 -2.46 -10.69
C GLU A 760 78.06 -1.08 -10.07
N GLY A 761 77.69 -0.89 -8.80
CA GLY A 761 78.19 0.22 -7.97
C GLY A 761 77.69 0.19 -6.52
N ASP A 762 78.52 -0.40 -5.65
CA ASP A 762 78.43 -0.52 -4.19
C ASP A 762 78.65 0.82 -3.45
N GLY A 763 78.21 0.95 -2.19
CA GLY A 763 78.82 1.91 -1.25
C GLY A 763 77.95 2.97 -0.54
N LYS A 764 77.58 2.64 0.71
CA LYS A 764 77.81 3.40 1.97
C LYS A 764 77.32 4.85 2.17
N ASP A 765 76.42 4.92 3.15
CA ASP A 765 76.49 5.67 4.42
C ASP A 765 76.43 7.21 4.51
N ASN A 766 75.64 7.59 5.53
CA ASN A 766 75.70 8.75 6.42
C ASN A 766 75.01 10.03 5.92
N LYS A 767 74.20 10.76 6.70
CA LYS A 767 73.67 10.66 8.07
C LYS A 767 72.94 11.98 8.34
N VAL A 768 71.99 11.97 9.30
CA VAL A 768 71.76 13.07 10.30
C VAL A 768 71.05 14.33 9.75
N ASN A 769 70.01 14.91 10.35
CA ASN A 769 69.23 14.75 11.58
C ASN A 769 67.89 15.50 11.30
N GLU A 770 66.75 15.18 11.92
CA GLU A 770 66.47 15.56 13.31
C GLU A 770 65.34 14.69 13.91
N TYR A 771 65.73 13.80 14.83
CA TYR A 771 64.91 13.27 15.94
C TYR A 771 64.55 14.45 16.88
N GLY A 772 63.37 14.57 17.49
CA GLY A 772 62.66 13.56 18.29
C GLY A 772 62.60 14.01 19.76
N LYS A 773 61.59 13.50 20.51
CA LYS A 773 61.45 13.29 21.98
C LYS A 773 59.95 13.38 22.33
N LYS A 774 59.33 12.52 23.14
CA LYS A 774 59.84 11.62 24.18
C LYS A 774 58.79 10.56 24.58
N PHE A 775 59.32 9.38 24.92
CA PHE A 775 58.73 8.23 25.61
C PHE A 775 58.27 8.53 27.06
N GLY A 776 57.22 7.83 27.53
CA GLY A 776 57.40 6.79 28.55
C GLY A 776 56.58 6.80 29.85
N LYS A 777 56.03 5.60 30.17
CA LYS A 777 55.57 5.04 31.48
C LYS A 777 54.14 5.45 31.93
N LYS A 778 53.23 4.57 32.36
CA LYS A 778 53.35 3.38 33.24
C LYS A 778 52.27 2.29 32.98
N LEU A 779 52.64 1.05 33.28
CA LEU A 779 51.82 -0.15 33.49
C LEU A 779 51.11 -0.15 34.87
N GLY A 780 49.93 -0.82 34.95
CA GLY A 780 49.62 -1.85 35.97
C GLY A 780 48.65 -1.53 37.12
N ASN A 781 47.48 -2.21 37.13
CA ASN A 781 46.81 -2.94 38.23
C ASN A 781 45.31 -3.20 37.87
N ALA A 782 44.87 -4.44 37.62
CA ALA A 782 44.24 -5.38 38.58
C ALA A 782 42.88 -4.88 39.12
N ALA A 783 41.73 -5.36 38.65
CA ALA A 783 40.98 -6.58 39.03
C ALA A 783 40.14 -6.45 40.33
N ILE A 784 38.94 -7.07 40.31
CA ILE A 784 38.07 -7.58 41.41
C ILE A 784 36.74 -6.85 41.71
N PHE A 785 35.64 -7.56 41.37
CA PHE A 785 34.36 -7.82 42.07
C PHE A 785 33.80 -6.87 43.15
N GLY A 786 32.48 -6.64 43.05
CA GLY A 786 31.55 -6.99 44.15
C GLY A 786 30.53 -5.94 44.60
N ALA A 787 29.24 -6.35 44.63
CA ALA A 787 28.12 -5.89 45.47
C ALA A 787 27.67 -4.41 45.34
N GLY A 788 26.40 -4.03 45.30
CA GLY A 788 25.20 -4.65 45.85
C GLY A 788 24.44 -3.58 46.66
N ALA A 789 23.19 -3.33 46.28
CA ALA A 789 22.08 -2.77 47.07
C ALA A 789 22.14 -1.36 47.69
N THR A 790 20.92 -0.83 47.84
CA THR A 790 20.43 0.36 48.60
C THR A 790 20.31 1.62 47.73
N ILE A 791 19.12 2.10 47.37
CA ILE A 791 17.98 2.44 48.25
C ILE A 791 16.65 2.14 47.54
N GLY A 792 15.87 1.21 48.13
CA GLY A 792 14.41 1.24 48.09
C GLY A 792 13.92 1.88 49.39
N GLY A 793 12.87 2.69 49.31
CA GLY A 793 12.23 3.30 50.47
C GLY A 793 11.45 4.56 50.11
N ASN A 794 10.25 4.38 49.53
CA ASN A 794 9.02 5.13 49.82
C ASN A 794 7.90 4.69 48.85
N ILE A 795 7.21 3.61 49.20
CA ILE A 795 5.85 3.29 48.73
C ILE A 795 4.94 3.42 49.97
N VAL A 796 3.67 3.76 49.74
CA VAL A 796 2.53 3.77 50.68
C VAL A 796 2.30 5.08 51.46
N ASN A 797 1.57 6.01 50.84
CA ASN A 797 0.40 6.69 51.46
C ASN A 797 -0.24 7.65 50.46
N SER A 798 -1.10 7.15 49.57
CA SER A 798 -2.22 7.91 48.99
C SER A 798 -3.05 7.02 48.04
N ILE A 799 -3.59 5.91 48.56
CA ILE A 799 -4.83 5.32 48.05
C ILE A 799 -5.64 4.91 49.29
N PHE A 800 -6.32 5.91 49.84
CA PHE A 800 -7.72 5.81 50.24
C PHE A 800 -8.50 6.71 49.30
#